data_AF-A0A336M9W6-F1
#
_entry.id   AF-A0A336M9W6-F1
#
_cell.length_a   1.000
_cell.length_b   1.000
_cell.length_c   1.000
_cell.angle_alpha   90.00
_cell.angle_beta   90.00
_cell.angle_gamma   90.00
#
_symmetry.space_group_name_H-M   'P 1'
#
loop_
_entity.id
_entity.type
_entity.pdbx_description
1 polymer ?
#
loop_
_entity_poly.entity_id
_entity_poly.type
_entity_poly.pdbx_seq_one_letter_code
_entity_poly.pdbx_strand_id
1 'polypeptide(L)'
;MAFDLLVVPVKKPYEVDIVKPLKNLIQSSYSSSGSEYTEASTEFGKMRNSAVFKVYEKYESSLPVVYNYFDQLCALETKIPVQELQVPFKYKDAFDKGTIFGGRASLTVSSLAFEKVCLLFNIAALQSAVAANQSFDSDDGLKAAAKLFQQSSGIFAHLKGAAPAAIPQEPTPDLNPDCLQVLSSLMVAQAQEVFILKAMRDNVKELLIAKLCCQCEEMYADVLKIMQKESLRTLWDKEWITTVAGKQAGFHGLTMLYQSLVNRANKQVGQEISRLQKAVELFNAAKTRSGKPSFFEEYANKAQRHLTEAKKDNDFIYNEQIPDINTLEGPGKMQLAKSQALAPPLNKEFKDIFANLVPVALHQALVASDARKTELINAEIMKLRESTQTLNAILSSLNLPAAIEDTAKGTSVPPSLLEKANTLRSKGGIESIRSLIDELPEALKRNREILDEAERLLNDERDSDNQLRAQFKEKWTRTPSDKLTEMFRTNVTKYREIINNAVAADRVVREKFDNNVVGMELLSKTPSELQEAIPQAAGERASLSPSSQRLRELMHKVDQIKSDRDSLESELKSATLDIKEKFLEALAADGAIDEAAISVSELGKAFSPYQRRVQASLQEQEQLVAEIQEQHAEFSRESGAGTNSRDALLKQLAAAYDVFTELQNNLKEGSKFYNDLTELLIIFQNKISDYCFARKTEKEELMKDLTSATSRSAVPATPSIPQHHSDASNFSATSAGSGQPSAPGNVPYPTQIPNMPIPYGASSQAPYPTYMPPPMPQCFNPYATLPYPGAYQFPQGPQYGTWPGPGGSYPGYPQQPPQ
;
A
#
# COMPACT_ATOMS: atom_id res chain seq x y z
N MET A 1 -44.15 9.52 -30.44
CA MET A 1 -44.07 8.69 -29.20
C MET A 1 -43.81 9.55 -27.96
N ALA A 2 -44.30 9.15 -26.78
CA ALA A 2 -43.83 9.63 -25.49
C ALA A 2 -42.84 8.61 -24.92
N PHE A 3 -41.58 9.01 -24.71
CA PHE A 3 -40.48 8.10 -24.40
C PHE A 3 -40.34 7.87 -22.89
N ASP A 4 -41.28 7.11 -22.34
CA ASP A 4 -41.23 6.61 -20.96
C ASP A 4 -40.14 5.54 -20.81
N LEU A 5 -38.88 5.96 -20.86
CA LEU A 5 -37.70 5.15 -20.56
C LEU A 5 -37.53 5.08 -19.04
N LEU A 6 -37.38 3.87 -18.50
CA LEU A 6 -37.17 3.68 -17.07
C LEU A 6 -35.71 3.99 -16.72
N VAL A 7 -35.53 4.76 -15.65
CA VAL A 7 -34.24 5.22 -15.13
C VAL A 7 -34.03 4.59 -13.76
N VAL A 8 -32.89 3.90 -13.59
CA VAL A 8 -32.58 3.24 -12.32
C VAL A 8 -32.25 4.31 -11.26
N PRO A 9 -32.83 4.25 -10.05
CA PRO A 9 -32.43 5.12 -8.95
C PRO A 9 -30.99 4.83 -8.51
N VAL A 10 -30.32 5.81 -7.92
CA VAL A 10 -28.97 5.64 -7.33
C VAL A 10 -29.08 5.16 -5.88
N LYS A 11 -28.19 4.26 -5.47
CA LYS A 11 -27.95 3.94 -4.05
C LYS A 11 -27.50 5.20 -3.34
N LYS A 12 -27.97 5.43 -2.10
CA LYS A 12 -27.55 6.59 -1.31
C LYS A 12 -26.29 6.29 -0.48
N PRO A 13 -25.08 6.74 -0.87
CA PRO A 13 -23.91 6.71 -0.01
C PRO A 13 -24.10 7.55 1.25
N TYR A 14 -23.33 7.21 2.27
CA TYR A 14 -23.07 8.03 3.44
C TYR A 14 -21.63 8.58 3.41
N GLU A 15 -21.39 9.64 4.17
CA GLU A 15 -20.07 10.22 4.38
C GLU A 15 -19.21 9.29 5.27
N VAL A 16 -17.94 9.09 4.88
CA VAL A 16 -16.92 8.36 5.65
C VAL A 16 -15.56 9.00 5.42
N ASP A 17 -14.69 8.97 6.44
CA ASP A 17 -13.28 9.33 6.30
C ASP A 17 -12.49 8.18 5.66
N ILE A 18 -12.19 8.32 4.38
CA ILE A 18 -11.29 7.44 3.63
C ILE A 18 -9.82 7.89 3.71
N VAL A 19 -9.58 9.14 4.13
CA VAL A 19 -8.27 9.81 4.04
C VAL A 19 -7.36 9.39 5.20
N LYS A 20 -7.86 9.41 6.43
CA LYS A 20 -7.06 9.02 7.61
C LYS A 20 -6.68 7.53 7.60
N PRO A 21 -7.58 6.57 7.32
CA PRO A 21 -7.19 5.15 7.24
C PRO A 21 -6.19 4.88 6.12
N LEU A 22 -6.34 5.52 4.95
CA LEU A 22 -5.43 5.36 3.83
C LEU A 22 -4.03 5.94 4.11
N LYS A 23 -3.95 7.13 4.72
CA LYS A 23 -2.67 7.72 5.15
C LYS A 23 -1.95 6.84 6.16
N ASN A 24 -2.67 6.37 7.19
CA ASN A 24 -2.12 5.45 8.18
C ASN A 24 -1.55 4.19 7.52
N LEU A 25 -2.30 3.58 6.59
CA LEU A 25 -1.89 2.36 5.90
C LEU A 25 -0.64 2.57 5.03
N ILE A 26 -0.62 3.62 4.21
CA ILE A 26 0.56 3.94 3.38
C ILE A 26 1.78 4.25 4.28
N GLN A 27 1.59 4.94 5.41
CA GLN A 27 2.67 5.22 6.36
C GLN A 27 3.20 3.96 7.06
N SER A 28 2.36 2.95 7.33
CA SER A 28 2.81 1.67 7.93
C SER A 28 3.44 0.70 6.93
N SER A 29 2.98 0.69 5.67
CA SER A 29 3.45 -0.30 4.67
C SER A 29 4.66 0.17 3.84
N TYR A 30 4.96 1.48 3.81
CA TYR A 30 6.02 2.08 2.98
C TYR A 30 6.93 2.99 3.80
N SER A 31 7.48 2.44 4.88
CA SER A 31 8.37 3.08 5.86
C SER A 31 9.29 4.16 5.27
N SER A 32 9.02 5.42 5.62
CA SER A 32 9.71 6.69 5.27
C SER A 32 9.05 7.59 4.21
N SER A 33 8.21 7.08 3.30
CA SER A 33 7.58 7.91 2.22
C SER A 33 6.18 8.47 2.54
N GLY A 34 5.69 8.36 3.78
CA GLY A 34 4.31 8.72 4.14
C GLY A 34 3.90 10.19 3.89
N SER A 35 4.86 11.12 3.87
CA SER A 35 4.63 12.53 3.51
C SER A 35 4.27 12.72 2.03
N GLU A 36 4.94 12.00 1.13
CA GLU A 36 4.81 12.16 -0.33
C GLU A 36 3.39 11.83 -0.82
N TYR A 37 2.78 10.79 -0.23
CA TYR A 37 1.43 10.33 -0.58
C TYR A 37 0.32 11.00 0.23
N THR A 38 0.65 11.94 1.13
CA THR A 38 -0.33 12.66 1.96
C THR A 38 -1.25 13.56 1.13
N GLU A 39 -0.73 14.19 0.06
CA GLU A 39 -1.55 14.98 -0.87
C GLU A 39 -2.47 14.07 -1.70
N ALA A 40 -1.93 13.04 -2.34
CA ALA A 40 -2.69 12.06 -3.13
C ALA A 40 -3.82 11.41 -2.32
N SER A 41 -3.56 11.03 -1.07
CA SER A 41 -4.59 10.50 -0.16
C SER A 41 -5.68 11.52 0.17
N THR A 42 -5.35 12.81 0.21
CA THR A 42 -6.32 13.88 0.47
C THR A 42 -7.15 14.17 -0.79
N GLU A 43 -6.53 14.16 -1.96
CA GLU A 43 -7.23 14.30 -3.25
C GLU A 43 -8.17 13.12 -3.51
N PHE A 44 -7.76 11.89 -3.17
CA PHE A 44 -8.62 10.71 -3.23
C PHE A 44 -9.92 10.87 -2.41
N GLY A 45 -9.84 11.51 -1.24
CA GLY A 45 -11.01 11.89 -0.43
C GLY A 45 -11.90 12.91 -1.12
N LYS A 46 -11.34 13.92 -1.80
CA LYS A 46 -12.11 14.88 -2.62
C LYS A 46 -12.75 14.20 -3.83
N MET A 47 -12.05 13.29 -4.49
CA MET A 47 -12.58 12.50 -5.62
C MET A 47 -13.77 11.65 -5.18
N ARG A 48 -13.66 10.95 -4.03
CA ARG A 48 -14.78 10.23 -3.42
C ARG A 48 -15.96 11.16 -3.20
N ASN A 49 -15.76 12.22 -2.43
CA ASN A 49 -16.82 13.15 -2.04
C ASN A 49 -17.49 13.79 -3.27
N SER A 50 -16.71 14.13 -4.30
CA SER A 50 -17.23 14.62 -5.58
C SER A 50 -18.08 13.56 -6.29
N ALA A 51 -17.58 12.34 -6.44
CA ALA A 51 -18.30 11.26 -7.13
C ALA A 51 -19.62 10.88 -6.43
N VAL A 52 -19.63 10.78 -5.09
CA VAL A 52 -20.84 10.41 -4.33
C VAL A 52 -21.94 11.47 -4.35
N PHE A 53 -21.63 12.73 -4.67
CA PHE A 53 -22.64 13.76 -4.95
C PHE A 53 -22.98 13.90 -6.44
N LYS A 54 -22.00 13.79 -7.35
CA LYS A 54 -22.21 13.94 -8.80
C LYS A 54 -23.18 12.92 -9.40
N VAL A 55 -23.32 11.72 -8.81
CA VAL A 55 -24.32 10.72 -9.24
C VAL A 55 -25.78 11.19 -9.16
N TYR A 56 -26.09 12.22 -8.36
CA TYR A 56 -27.46 12.74 -8.25
C TYR A 56 -27.84 13.78 -9.30
N GLU A 57 -26.86 14.42 -9.95
CA GLU A 57 -27.09 15.55 -10.87
C GLU A 57 -27.71 15.12 -12.22
N LYS A 58 -27.51 13.86 -12.64
CA LYS A 58 -28.02 13.29 -13.89
C LYS A 58 -27.56 13.99 -15.18
N TYR A 59 -26.47 14.75 -15.13
CA TYR A 59 -25.84 15.36 -16.30
C TYR A 59 -24.77 14.46 -16.91
N GLU A 60 -24.54 14.59 -18.22
CA GLU A 60 -23.46 13.85 -18.91
C GLU A 60 -22.08 14.26 -18.41
N SER A 61 -21.89 15.53 -18.05
CA SER A 61 -20.68 16.07 -17.41
C SER A 61 -20.40 15.49 -16.01
N SER A 62 -21.38 14.83 -15.38
CA SER A 62 -21.18 14.12 -14.11
C SER A 62 -20.46 12.78 -14.32
N LEU A 63 -20.60 12.13 -15.48
CA LEU A 63 -20.05 10.80 -15.75
C LEU A 63 -18.52 10.71 -15.59
N PRO A 64 -17.68 11.61 -16.18
CA PRO A 64 -16.23 11.52 -16.05
C PRO A 64 -15.72 11.63 -14.59
N VAL A 65 -16.42 12.39 -13.74
CA VAL A 65 -16.06 12.54 -12.32
C VAL A 65 -16.24 11.22 -11.56
N VAL A 66 -17.35 10.52 -11.82
CA VAL A 66 -17.66 9.24 -11.18
C VAL A 66 -16.81 8.10 -11.76
N TYR A 67 -16.55 8.12 -13.08
CA TYR A 67 -15.59 7.21 -13.72
C TYR A 67 -14.19 7.36 -13.13
N ASN A 68 -13.65 8.59 -13.04
CA ASN A 68 -12.32 8.84 -12.48
C ASN A 68 -12.17 8.29 -11.05
N TYR A 69 -13.20 8.37 -10.20
CA TYR A 69 -13.13 7.80 -8.85
C TYR A 69 -13.16 6.26 -8.87
N PHE A 70 -13.95 5.64 -9.75
CA PHE A 70 -13.94 4.18 -9.93
C PHE A 70 -12.61 3.65 -10.48
N ASP A 71 -12.05 4.33 -11.48
CA ASP A 71 -10.76 3.97 -12.08
C ASP A 71 -9.63 4.14 -11.05
N GLN A 72 -9.69 5.21 -10.23
CA GLN A 72 -8.73 5.42 -9.15
C GLN A 72 -8.84 4.40 -8.01
N LEU A 73 -10.06 3.92 -7.69
CA LEU A 73 -10.26 2.78 -6.79
C LEU A 73 -9.59 1.51 -7.32
N CYS A 74 -9.72 1.22 -8.62
CA CYS A 74 -9.07 0.08 -9.26
C CYS A 74 -7.55 0.20 -9.29
N ALA A 75 -7.02 1.40 -9.55
CA ALA A 75 -5.57 1.65 -9.55
C ALA A 75 -4.94 1.69 -8.15
N LEU A 76 -5.73 1.92 -7.09
CA LEU A 76 -5.27 1.84 -5.70
C LEU A 76 -5.27 0.39 -5.18
N GLU A 77 -6.29 -0.40 -5.55
CA GLU A 77 -6.46 -1.80 -5.14
C GLU A 77 -5.29 -2.71 -5.53
N THR A 78 -4.57 -2.41 -6.61
CA THR A 78 -3.38 -3.18 -7.04
C THR A 78 -2.11 -2.87 -6.24
N LYS A 79 -2.15 -1.94 -5.27
CA LYS A 79 -0.96 -1.40 -4.59
C LYS A 79 -0.94 -1.67 -3.10
N ILE A 80 -2.03 -1.33 -2.43
CA ILE A 80 -2.18 -1.46 -0.97
C ILE A 80 -2.71 -2.85 -0.59
N PRO A 81 -2.43 -3.37 0.61
CA PRO A 81 -3.10 -4.54 1.15
C PRO A 81 -4.54 -4.17 1.51
N VAL A 82 -5.47 -4.34 0.57
CA VAL A 82 -6.86 -3.86 0.69
C VAL A 82 -7.63 -4.42 1.88
N GLN A 83 -7.18 -5.54 2.44
CA GLN A 83 -7.71 -6.16 3.66
C GLN A 83 -7.43 -5.31 4.91
N GLU A 84 -6.37 -4.50 4.91
CA GLU A 84 -5.99 -3.62 6.02
C GLU A 84 -6.71 -2.25 5.93
N LEU A 85 -7.25 -1.86 4.77
CA LEU A 85 -7.98 -0.61 4.58
C LEU A 85 -9.42 -0.67 5.14
N GLN A 86 -9.52 -0.67 6.47
CA GLN A 86 -10.77 -0.81 7.23
C GLN A 86 -11.62 0.48 7.24
N VAL A 87 -12.12 0.90 6.08
CA VAL A 87 -13.01 2.06 5.90
C VAL A 87 -14.47 1.59 5.87
N PRO A 88 -15.34 1.97 6.84
CA PRO A 88 -16.69 1.40 7.01
C PRO A 88 -17.71 2.03 6.04
N PHE A 89 -17.54 1.79 4.74
CA PHE A 89 -18.43 2.29 3.70
C PHE A 89 -19.89 1.87 3.94
N LYS A 90 -20.83 2.82 3.81
CA LYS A 90 -22.26 2.59 4.03
C LYS A 90 -23.09 3.13 2.87
N TYR A 91 -24.05 2.31 2.41
CA TYR A 91 -25.02 2.66 1.37
C TYR A 91 -26.45 2.29 1.78
N LYS A 92 -27.41 3.11 1.38
CA LYS A 92 -28.83 2.74 1.32
C LYS A 92 -29.10 1.89 0.07
N ASP A 93 -30.11 1.04 0.15
CA ASP A 93 -30.78 0.47 -1.03
C ASP A 93 -31.36 1.58 -1.93
N ALA A 94 -31.34 1.37 -3.25
CA ALA A 94 -31.78 2.33 -4.27
C ALA A 94 -33.31 2.34 -4.47
N PHE A 95 -34.01 1.24 -4.18
CA PHE A 95 -35.47 1.11 -4.32
C PHE A 95 -36.20 1.30 -2.99
N ASP A 96 -35.54 1.14 -1.83
CA ASP A 96 -36.20 1.29 -0.53
C ASP A 96 -36.86 2.67 -0.35
N LYS A 97 -38.17 2.64 -0.09
CA LYS A 97 -39.02 3.80 0.21
C LYS A 97 -39.20 4.10 1.70
N GLY A 98 -38.49 3.39 2.57
CA GLY A 98 -38.56 3.56 4.03
C GLY A 98 -39.74 2.81 4.66
N THR A 99 -40.20 1.73 4.05
CA THR A 99 -41.31 0.91 4.56
C THR A 99 -40.83 -0.04 5.65
N ILE A 100 -41.53 -0.05 6.80
CA ILE A 100 -41.18 -0.83 8.01
C ILE A 100 -41.19 -2.35 7.77
N PHE A 101 -41.85 -2.81 6.71
CA PHE A 101 -41.95 -4.22 6.29
C PHE A 101 -41.05 -4.56 5.07
N GLY A 102 -40.13 -3.67 4.69
CA GLY A 102 -39.15 -3.90 3.63
C GLY A 102 -37.94 -4.73 4.09
N GLY A 103 -37.12 -5.16 3.13
CA GLY A 103 -35.85 -5.83 3.40
C GLY A 103 -34.76 -4.89 3.95
N ARG A 104 -33.50 -5.33 3.94
CA ARG A 104 -32.36 -4.61 4.52
C ARG A 104 -32.12 -3.25 3.85
N ALA A 105 -32.70 -2.19 4.42
CA ALA A 105 -32.74 -0.85 3.82
C ALA A 105 -31.37 -0.15 3.70
N SER A 106 -30.36 -0.54 4.47
CA SER A 106 -28.98 -0.06 4.30
C SER A 106 -27.96 -1.07 4.80
N LEU A 107 -26.76 -1.02 4.23
CA LEU A 107 -25.65 -1.92 4.53
C LEU A 107 -24.36 -1.13 4.75
N THR A 108 -23.58 -1.54 5.76
CA THR A 108 -22.22 -1.08 6.03
C THR A 108 -21.26 -2.26 5.85
N VAL A 109 -20.16 -2.07 5.13
CA VAL A 109 -19.08 -3.07 4.99
C VAL A 109 -17.73 -2.35 4.96
N SER A 110 -16.78 -2.80 5.78
CA SER A 110 -15.39 -2.33 5.75
C SER A 110 -14.61 -3.02 4.62
N SER A 111 -14.91 -2.67 3.36
CA SER A 111 -14.32 -3.30 2.18
C SER A 111 -14.28 -2.36 0.97
N LEU A 112 -13.11 -2.21 0.35
CA LEU A 112 -12.92 -1.44 -0.88
C LEU A 112 -13.72 -2.03 -2.06
N ALA A 113 -13.90 -3.35 -2.08
CA ALA A 113 -14.72 -4.04 -3.08
C ALA A 113 -16.22 -3.69 -2.93
N PHE A 114 -16.71 -3.44 -1.71
CA PHE A 114 -18.09 -3.00 -1.48
C PHE A 114 -18.34 -1.57 -1.98
N GLU A 115 -17.38 -0.65 -1.75
CA GLU A 115 -17.42 0.70 -2.34
C GLU A 115 -17.43 0.61 -3.87
N LYS A 116 -16.54 -0.19 -4.48
CA LYS A 116 -16.53 -0.41 -5.94
C LYS A 116 -17.85 -0.95 -6.49
N VAL A 117 -18.45 -1.95 -5.82
CA VAL A 117 -19.75 -2.53 -6.20
C VAL A 117 -20.89 -1.50 -6.12
N CYS A 118 -20.95 -0.71 -5.05
CA CYS A 118 -21.97 0.32 -4.90
C CYS A 118 -21.77 1.51 -5.85
N LEU A 119 -20.51 1.89 -6.12
CA LEU A 119 -20.17 2.93 -7.07
C LEU A 119 -20.50 2.51 -8.51
N LEU A 120 -20.19 1.28 -8.90
CA LEU A 120 -20.57 0.73 -10.21
C LEU A 120 -22.08 0.70 -10.40
N PHE A 121 -22.86 0.32 -9.38
CA PHE A 121 -24.32 0.42 -9.45
C PHE A 121 -24.77 1.86 -9.72
N ASN A 122 -24.19 2.84 -9.02
CA ASN A 122 -24.50 4.25 -9.23
C ASN A 122 -24.03 4.79 -10.58
N ILE A 123 -22.93 4.27 -11.13
CA ILE A 123 -22.49 4.57 -12.51
C ILE A 123 -23.52 4.05 -13.51
N ALA A 124 -23.96 2.80 -13.38
CA ALA A 124 -24.96 2.20 -14.27
C ALA A 124 -26.31 2.94 -14.19
N ALA A 125 -26.71 3.35 -12.98
CA ALA A 125 -27.89 4.18 -12.76
C ALA A 125 -27.76 5.57 -13.40
N LEU A 126 -26.62 6.26 -13.19
CA LEU A 126 -26.34 7.55 -13.82
C LEU A 126 -26.31 7.45 -15.35
N GLN A 127 -25.70 6.40 -15.92
CA GLN A 127 -25.74 6.12 -17.36
C GLN A 127 -27.17 5.96 -17.87
N SER A 128 -28.04 5.25 -17.14
CA SER A 128 -29.47 5.12 -17.51
C SER A 128 -30.21 6.46 -17.48
N ALA A 129 -29.90 7.32 -16.51
CA ALA A 129 -30.49 8.66 -16.38
C ALA A 129 -30.04 9.59 -17.51
N VAL A 130 -28.74 9.63 -17.80
CA VAL A 130 -28.18 10.43 -18.90
C VAL A 130 -28.70 9.92 -20.24
N ALA A 131 -28.82 8.61 -20.44
CA ALA A 131 -29.37 8.01 -21.66
C ALA A 131 -30.85 8.40 -21.92
N ALA A 132 -31.68 8.40 -20.88
CA ALA A 132 -33.08 8.82 -20.98
C ALA A 132 -33.24 10.34 -21.21
N ASN A 133 -32.25 11.14 -20.81
CA ASN A 133 -32.22 12.60 -20.99
C ASN A 133 -31.61 13.06 -22.33
N GLN A 134 -31.17 12.16 -23.20
CA GLN A 134 -30.61 12.53 -24.51
C GLN A 134 -31.68 13.06 -25.48
N SER A 135 -31.25 13.86 -26.46
CA SER A 135 -32.13 14.29 -27.54
C SER A 135 -32.35 13.17 -28.55
N PHE A 136 -33.52 12.54 -28.52
CA PHE A 136 -33.94 11.56 -29.53
C PHE A 136 -34.17 12.20 -30.92
N ASP A 137 -34.26 13.53 -30.97
CA ASP A 137 -34.31 14.31 -32.21
C ASP A 137 -32.92 14.56 -32.85
N SER A 138 -31.81 14.12 -32.23
CA SER A 138 -30.48 14.14 -32.86
C SER A 138 -29.88 12.75 -33.03
N ASP A 139 -29.09 12.57 -34.09
CA ASP A 139 -28.44 11.29 -34.39
C ASP A 139 -27.35 10.94 -33.37
N ASP A 140 -26.63 11.96 -32.87
CA ASP A 140 -25.66 11.80 -31.79
C ASP A 140 -26.35 11.49 -30.45
N GLY A 141 -27.52 12.05 -30.16
CA GLY A 141 -28.29 11.74 -28.95
C GLY A 141 -28.86 10.32 -28.97
N LEU A 142 -29.41 9.88 -30.10
CA LEU A 142 -29.80 8.47 -30.34
C LEU A 142 -28.62 7.51 -30.11
N LYS A 143 -27.45 7.84 -30.68
CA LYS A 143 -26.20 7.07 -30.56
C LYS A 143 -25.64 7.07 -29.13
N ALA A 144 -25.71 8.20 -28.42
CA ALA A 144 -25.30 8.34 -27.03
C ALA A 144 -26.21 7.52 -26.09
N ALA A 145 -27.53 7.63 -26.24
CA ALA A 145 -28.50 6.86 -25.45
C ALA A 145 -28.33 5.34 -25.67
N ALA A 146 -28.27 4.90 -26.93
CA ALA A 146 -28.05 3.48 -27.25
C ALA A 146 -26.72 2.95 -26.67
N LYS A 147 -25.65 3.75 -26.69
CA LYS A 147 -24.36 3.39 -26.07
C LYS A 147 -24.48 3.30 -24.54
N LEU A 148 -24.99 4.35 -23.89
CA LEU A 148 -25.07 4.45 -22.43
C LEU A 148 -25.96 3.37 -21.81
N PHE A 149 -27.08 3.03 -22.44
CA PHE A 149 -27.90 1.89 -22.01
C PHE A 149 -27.17 0.53 -22.15
N GLN A 150 -26.40 0.32 -23.22
CA GLN A 150 -25.58 -0.90 -23.38
C GLN A 150 -24.44 -1.00 -22.37
N GLN A 151 -23.82 0.13 -21.99
CA GLN A 151 -22.83 0.20 -20.91
C GLN A 151 -23.47 -0.06 -19.54
N SER A 152 -24.61 0.55 -19.26
CA SER A 152 -25.38 0.37 -18.01
C SER A 152 -25.77 -1.09 -17.82
N SER A 153 -26.30 -1.73 -18.87
CA SER A 153 -26.56 -3.18 -18.91
C SER A 153 -25.34 -4.01 -18.54
N GLY A 154 -24.18 -3.65 -19.10
CA GLY A 154 -22.92 -4.34 -18.92
C GLY A 154 -22.41 -4.32 -17.48
N ILE A 155 -22.53 -3.16 -16.84
CA ILE A 155 -22.18 -3.01 -15.43
C ILE A 155 -23.14 -3.81 -14.54
N PHE A 156 -24.46 -3.75 -14.76
CA PHE A 156 -25.41 -4.60 -14.03
C PHE A 156 -25.14 -6.10 -14.24
N ALA A 157 -24.74 -6.53 -15.44
CA ALA A 157 -24.34 -7.91 -15.71
C ALA A 157 -23.09 -8.34 -14.93
N HIS A 158 -22.05 -7.48 -14.89
CA HIS A 158 -20.83 -7.71 -14.11
C HIS A 158 -21.11 -7.79 -12.61
N LEU A 159 -21.96 -6.89 -12.10
CA LEU A 159 -22.32 -6.83 -10.68
C LEU A 159 -22.95 -8.13 -10.15
N LYS A 160 -23.60 -8.94 -11.00
CA LYS A 160 -24.15 -10.25 -10.59
C LYS A 160 -23.10 -11.20 -10.02
N GLY A 161 -21.85 -11.12 -10.50
CA GLY A 161 -20.72 -11.90 -9.99
C GLY A 161 -19.90 -11.15 -8.94
N ALA A 162 -19.74 -9.83 -9.11
CA ALA A 162 -18.92 -9.03 -8.21
C ALA A 162 -19.58 -8.78 -6.84
N ALA A 163 -20.91 -8.59 -6.77
CA ALA A 163 -21.59 -8.28 -5.52
C ALA A 163 -21.54 -9.43 -4.49
N PRO A 164 -21.77 -10.72 -4.83
CA PRO A 164 -21.59 -11.82 -3.89
C PRO A 164 -20.13 -11.99 -3.40
N ALA A 165 -19.15 -11.70 -4.26
CA ALA A 165 -17.73 -11.78 -3.88
C ALA A 165 -17.31 -10.62 -2.94
N ALA A 166 -17.84 -9.42 -3.16
CA ALA A 166 -17.56 -8.24 -2.32
C ALA A 166 -18.37 -8.22 -1.01
N ILE A 167 -19.47 -8.99 -0.93
CA ILE A 167 -20.41 -8.98 0.18
C ILE A 167 -20.71 -10.43 0.63
N PRO A 168 -19.91 -11.01 1.55
CA PRO A 168 -20.14 -12.37 2.07
C PRO A 168 -21.39 -12.53 2.97
N GLN A 169 -22.07 -11.43 3.29
CA GLN A 169 -23.31 -11.35 4.07
C GLN A 169 -24.49 -11.00 3.17
N GLU A 170 -25.73 -11.09 3.67
CA GLU A 170 -26.90 -10.73 2.88
C GLU A 170 -26.84 -9.26 2.38
N PRO A 171 -26.89 -9.01 1.05
CA PRO A 171 -26.78 -7.67 0.47
C PRO A 171 -28.09 -6.88 0.60
N THR A 172 -28.08 -5.62 0.14
CA THR A 172 -29.32 -4.86 -0.08
C THR A 172 -30.09 -5.43 -1.28
N PRO A 173 -31.43 -5.42 -1.30
CA PRO A 173 -32.25 -5.99 -2.37
C PRO A 173 -31.87 -5.59 -3.81
N ASP A 174 -31.44 -4.34 -4.01
CA ASP A 174 -30.97 -3.83 -5.30
C ASP A 174 -29.74 -4.54 -5.88
N LEU A 175 -28.89 -5.14 -5.03
CA LEU A 175 -27.67 -5.87 -5.37
C LEU A 175 -27.90 -7.40 -5.44
N ASN A 176 -29.13 -7.89 -5.26
CA ASN A 176 -29.43 -9.31 -5.48
C ASN A 176 -29.22 -9.68 -6.97
N PRO A 177 -28.59 -10.83 -7.28
CA PRO A 177 -28.30 -11.23 -8.68
C PRO A 177 -29.51 -11.27 -9.61
N ASP A 178 -30.70 -11.51 -9.06
CA ASP A 178 -31.97 -11.55 -9.77
C ASP A 178 -32.51 -10.13 -10.08
N CYS A 179 -32.32 -9.17 -9.17
CA CYS A 179 -32.58 -7.74 -9.42
C CYS A 179 -31.62 -7.19 -10.48
N LEU A 180 -30.33 -7.46 -10.32
CA LEU A 180 -29.29 -7.07 -11.27
C LEU A 180 -29.52 -7.67 -12.67
N GLN A 181 -30.12 -8.87 -12.77
CA GLN A 181 -30.54 -9.44 -14.05
C GLN A 181 -31.71 -8.64 -14.69
N VAL A 182 -32.72 -8.24 -13.92
CA VAL A 182 -33.81 -7.37 -14.44
C VAL A 182 -33.21 -6.08 -14.97
N LEU A 183 -32.36 -5.41 -14.18
CA LEU A 183 -31.75 -4.14 -14.57
C LEU A 183 -30.89 -4.29 -15.82
N SER A 184 -30.05 -5.32 -15.90
CA SER A 184 -29.25 -5.62 -17.10
C SER A 184 -30.14 -5.81 -18.33
N SER A 185 -31.12 -6.71 -18.28
CA SER A 185 -32.02 -6.99 -19.42
C SER A 185 -32.86 -5.78 -19.83
N LEU A 186 -33.37 -5.01 -18.87
CA LEU A 186 -34.17 -3.79 -19.11
C LEU A 186 -33.36 -2.72 -19.85
N MET A 187 -32.08 -2.55 -19.49
CA MET A 187 -31.20 -1.61 -20.17
C MET A 187 -30.90 -2.04 -21.62
N VAL A 188 -30.71 -3.33 -21.92
CA VAL A 188 -30.59 -3.78 -23.33
C VAL A 188 -31.91 -3.59 -24.09
N ALA A 189 -33.06 -3.85 -23.47
CA ALA A 189 -34.38 -3.64 -24.09
C ALA A 189 -34.60 -2.16 -24.46
N GLN A 190 -34.22 -1.23 -23.58
CA GLN A 190 -34.26 0.20 -23.85
C GLN A 190 -33.26 0.64 -24.94
N ALA A 191 -32.06 0.03 -25.00
CA ALA A 191 -31.15 0.26 -26.12
C ALA A 191 -31.71 -0.26 -27.46
N GLN A 192 -32.37 -1.42 -27.48
CA GLN A 192 -33.01 -1.97 -28.67
C GLN A 192 -34.18 -1.08 -29.14
N GLU A 193 -34.96 -0.53 -28.20
CA GLU A 193 -35.96 0.51 -28.46
C GLU A 193 -35.33 1.73 -29.13
N VAL A 194 -34.22 2.28 -28.61
CA VAL A 194 -33.52 3.42 -29.24
C VAL A 194 -33.03 3.09 -30.67
N PHE A 195 -32.53 1.87 -30.92
CA PHE A 195 -32.20 1.43 -32.30
C PHE A 195 -33.43 1.36 -33.22
N ILE A 196 -34.60 0.97 -32.71
CA ILE A 196 -35.86 1.01 -33.47
C ILE A 196 -36.24 2.45 -33.82
N LEU A 197 -36.06 3.41 -32.90
CA LEU A 197 -36.33 4.83 -33.17
C LEU A 197 -35.48 5.34 -34.34
N LYS A 198 -34.17 5.02 -34.32
CA LYS A 198 -33.29 5.39 -35.43
C LYS A 198 -33.68 4.68 -36.73
N ALA A 199 -33.99 3.38 -36.70
CA ALA A 199 -34.42 2.64 -37.89
C ALA A 199 -35.71 3.22 -38.51
N MET A 200 -36.66 3.67 -37.69
CA MET A 200 -37.86 4.37 -38.16
C MET A 200 -37.54 5.75 -38.75
N ARG A 201 -36.68 6.54 -38.10
CA ARG A 201 -36.24 7.86 -38.56
C ARG A 201 -35.49 7.80 -39.90
N ASP A 202 -34.59 6.83 -40.02
CA ASP A 202 -33.76 6.60 -41.20
C ASP A 202 -34.56 5.97 -42.37
N ASN A 203 -35.87 5.74 -42.19
CA ASN A 203 -36.77 5.09 -43.16
C ASN A 203 -36.23 3.72 -43.63
N VAL A 204 -35.69 2.93 -42.69
CA VAL A 204 -35.21 1.57 -42.95
C VAL A 204 -36.39 0.67 -43.36
N LYS A 205 -36.15 -0.25 -44.30
CA LYS A 205 -37.15 -1.19 -44.85
C LYS A 205 -38.00 -1.84 -43.75
N GLU A 206 -39.30 -1.92 -43.99
CA GLU A 206 -40.33 -2.27 -43.01
C GLU A 206 -40.10 -3.65 -42.38
N LEU A 207 -39.65 -4.64 -43.17
CA LEU A 207 -39.29 -5.98 -42.68
C LEU A 207 -38.16 -5.95 -41.63
N LEU A 208 -37.22 -5.01 -41.74
CA LEU A 208 -36.15 -4.86 -40.75
C LEU A 208 -36.68 -4.21 -39.46
N ILE A 209 -37.54 -3.19 -39.58
CA ILE A 209 -38.22 -2.59 -38.41
C ILE A 209 -39.10 -3.64 -37.71
N ALA A 210 -39.83 -4.47 -38.45
CA ALA A 210 -40.61 -5.57 -37.90
C ALA A 210 -39.72 -6.59 -37.14
N LYS A 211 -38.57 -6.99 -37.70
CA LYS A 211 -37.60 -7.88 -37.03
C LYS A 211 -37.00 -7.27 -35.76
N LEU A 212 -36.71 -5.96 -35.77
CA LEU A 212 -36.18 -5.24 -34.60
C LEU A 212 -37.22 -5.14 -33.48
N CYS A 213 -38.48 -4.81 -33.83
CA CYS A 213 -39.60 -4.75 -32.89
C CYS A 213 -39.91 -6.13 -32.29
N CYS A 214 -39.88 -7.19 -33.12
CA CYS A 214 -40.10 -8.58 -32.70
C CYS A 214 -39.10 -9.00 -31.62
N GLN A 215 -37.84 -8.56 -31.74
CA GLN A 215 -36.83 -8.83 -30.72
C GLN A 215 -37.02 -8.00 -29.45
N CYS A 216 -37.42 -6.72 -29.58
CA CYS A 216 -37.67 -5.83 -28.45
C CYS A 216 -38.86 -6.30 -27.59
N GLU A 217 -39.90 -6.82 -28.25
CA GLU A 217 -41.07 -7.45 -27.63
C GLU A 217 -40.67 -8.60 -26.70
N GLU A 218 -39.87 -9.54 -27.20
CA GLU A 218 -39.35 -10.68 -26.43
C GLU A 218 -38.47 -10.23 -25.26
N MET A 219 -37.59 -9.25 -25.49
CA MET A 219 -36.72 -8.71 -24.43
C MET A 219 -37.55 -8.09 -23.29
N TYR A 220 -38.61 -7.34 -23.61
CA TYR A 220 -39.52 -6.81 -22.59
C TYR A 220 -40.40 -7.91 -21.95
N ALA A 221 -40.72 -8.99 -22.65
CA ALA A 221 -41.43 -10.14 -22.09
C ALA A 221 -40.57 -10.90 -21.06
N ASP A 222 -39.29 -11.14 -21.34
CA ASP A 222 -38.36 -11.76 -20.40
C ASP A 222 -38.08 -10.86 -19.18
N VAL A 223 -37.93 -9.54 -19.38
CA VAL A 223 -37.84 -8.57 -18.28
C VAL A 223 -39.08 -8.67 -17.38
N LEU A 224 -40.28 -8.65 -17.96
CA LEU A 224 -41.54 -8.75 -17.20
C LEU A 224 -41.64 -10.05 -16.40
N LYS A 225 -41.27 -11.17 -17.02
CA LYS A 225 -41.27 -12.51 -16.41
C LYS A 225 -40.35 -12.60 -15.19
N ILE A 226 -39.17 -11.96 -15.23
CA ILE A 226 -38.26 -11.92 -14.08
C ILE A 226 -38.76 -10.93 -13.02
N MET A 227 -39.27 -9.76 -13.42
CA MET A 227 -39.88 -8.77 -12.50
C MET A 227 -41.05 -9.33 -11.68
N GLN A 228 -41.80 -10.29 -12.23
CA GLN A 228 -42.96 -10.90 -11.59
C GLN A 228 -42.61 -12.04 -10.61
N LYS A 229 -41.33 -12.44 -10.50
CA LYS A 229 -40.88 -13.38 -9.45
C LYS A 229 -41.30 -12.88 -8.07
N GLU A 230 -41.78 -13.78 -7.22
CA GLU A 230 -42.25 -13.46 -5.87
C GLU A 230 -41.21 -12.70 -5.02
N SER A 231 -39.94 -13.10 -5.13
CA SER A 231 -38.78 -12.46 -4.48
C SER A 231 -38.45 -11.03 -4.96
N LEU A 232 -39.00 -10.58 -6.09
CA LEU A 232 -38.75 -9.25 -6.67
C LEU A 232 -40.02 -8.41 -6.83
N ARG A 233 -41.21 -9.02 -6.86
CA ARG A 233 -42.48 -8.37 -7.24
C ARG A 233 -42.84 -7.16 -6.36
N THR A 234 -42.37 -7.12 -5.12
CA THR A 234 -42.55 -6.03 -4.15
C THR A 234 -41.46 -4.96 -4.18
N LEU A 235 -40.34 -5.21 -4.86
CA LEU A 235 -39.22 -4.26 -5.01
C LEU A 235 -39.50 -3.17 -6.04
N TRP A 236 -40.24 -3.53 -7.11
CA TRP A 236 -40.50 -2.63 -8.23
C TRP A 236 -41.64 -1.68 -7.97
N ASP A 237 -41.49 -0.45 -8.45
CA ASP A 237 -42.61 0.47 -8.57
C ASP A 237 -43.68 -0.09 -9.51
N LYS A 238 -44.94 0.04 -9.11
CA LYS A 238 -46.09 -0.43 -9.90
C LYS A 238 -46.06 0.12 -11.33
N GLU A 239 -45.60 1.36 -11.50
CA GLU A 239 -45.42 2.00 -12.81
C GLU A 239 -44.36 1.31 -13.69
N TRP A 240 -43.28 0.75 -13.12
CA TRP A 240 -42.30 0.00 -13.91
C TRP A 240 -42.93 -1.24 -14.52
N ILE A 241 -43.66 -2.03 -13.71
CA ILE A 241 -44.32 -3.26 -14.17
C ILE A 241 -45.37 -2.94 -15.25
N THR A 242 -46.19 -1.90 -15.06
CA THR A 242 -47.18 -1.49 -16.07
C THR A 242 -46.54 -0.92 -17.33
N THR A 243 -45.48 -0.12 -17.19
CA THR A 243 -44.73 0.44 -18.34
C THR A 243 -44.09 -0.68 -19.17
N VAL A 244 -43.41 -1.63 -18.53
CA VAL A 244 -42.82 -2.80 -19.22
C VAL A 244 -43.89 -3.65 -19.90
N ALA A 245 -45.00 -3.97 -19.22
CA ALA A 245 -46.10 -4.75 -19.80
C ALA A 245 -46.82 -4.01 -20.94
N GLY A 246 -46.85 -2.68 -20.89
CA GLY A 246 -47.30 -1.80 -21.98
C GLY A 246 -46.34 -1.80 -23.16
N LYS A 247 -45.02 -1.70 -22.92
CA LYS A 247 -43.99 -1.73 -23.97
C LYS A 247 -43.94 -3.06 -24.69
N GLN A 248 -44.01 -4.18 -23.99
CA GLN A 248 -44.13 -5.52 -24.61
C GLN A 248 -45.30 -5.56 -25.60
N ALA A 249 -46.51 -5.18 -25.17
CA ALA A 249 -47.67 -5.13 -26.06
C ALA A 249 -47.51 -4.12 -27.22
N GLY A 250 -46.88 -2.96 -26.97
CA GLY A 250 -46.64 -1.92 -27.97
C GLY A 250 -45.65 -2.35 -29.06
N PHE A 251 -44.53 -2.99 -28.69
CA PHE A 251 -43.58 -3.54 -29.65
C PHE A 251 -44.14 -4.76 -30.40
N HIS A 252 -45.02 -5.57 -29.78
CA HIS A 252 -45.79 -6.57 -30.51
C HIS A 252 -46.73 -5.91 -31.55
N GLY A 253 -47.44 -4.84 -31.18
CA GLY A 253 -48.29 -4.07 -32.09
C GLY A 253 -47.51 -3.46 -33.26
N LEU A 254 -46.33 -2.89 -33.00
CA LEU A 254 -45.40 -2.41 -34.03
C LEU A 254 -44.91 -3.54 -34.94
N THR A 255 -44.60 -4.71 -34.38
CA THR A 255 -44.18 -5.90 -35.16
C THR A 255 -45.25 -6.29 -36.17
N MET A 256 -46.52 -6.34 -35.73
CA MET A 256 -47.66 -6.64 -36.61
C MET A 256 -47.88 -5.55 -37.66
N LEU A 257 -47.83 -4.26 -37.26
CA LEU A 257 -48.02 -3.12 -38.16
C LEU A 257 -46.94 -3.03 -39.26
N TYR A 258 -45.66 -3.20 -38.90
CA TYR A 258 -44.60 -3.12 -39.91
C TYR A 258 -44.56 -4.37 -40.80
N GLN A 259 -44.91 -5.55 -40.29
CA GLN A 259 -45.05 -6.74 -41.14
C GLN A 259 -46.29 -6.67 -42.06
N SER A 260 -47.40 -6.04 -41.65
CA SER A 260 -48.55 -5.86 -42.54
C SER A 260 -48.24 -4.92 -43.71
N LEU A 261 -47.37 -3.91 -43.51
CA LEU A 261 -46.87 -3.07 -44.62
C LEU A 261 -46.00 -3.88 -45.62
N VAL A 262 -45.27 -4.90 -45.16
CA VAL A 262 -44.59 -5.86 -46.05
C VAL A 262 -45.60 -6.69 -46.84
N ASN A 263 -46.71 -7.12 -46.23
CA ASN A 263 -47.80 -7.79 -46.95
C ASN A 263 -48.47 -6.88 -47.98
N ARG A 264 -48.69 -5.60 -47.66
CA ARG A 264 -49.22 -4.58 -48.60
C ARG A 264 -48.34 -4.46 -49.84
N ALA A 265 -47.03 -4.32 -49.64
CA ALA A 265 -46.04 -4.26 -50.72
C ALA A 265 -46.02 -5.53 -51.59
N ASN A 266 -46.22 -6.70 -50.96
CA ASN A 266 -46.29 -8.01 -51.62
C ASN A 266 -47.68 -8.35 -52.20
N LYS A 267 -48.69 -7.47 -52.07
CA LYS A 267 -50.08 -7.72 -52.49
C LYS A 267 -50.70 -8.97 -51.84
N GLN A 268 -50.58 -9.08 -50.52
CA GLN A 268 -51.12 -10.18 -49.71
C GLN A 268 -52.19 -9.61 -48.75
N VAL A 269 -53.32 -9.17 -49.30
CA VAL A 269 -54.27 -8.27 -48.63
C VAL A 269 -54.96 -8.95 -47.44
N GLY A 270 -55.29 -10.24 -47.54
CA GLY A 270 -55.83 -11.01 -46.42
C GLY A 270 -54.85 -11.09 -45.24
N GLN A 271 -53.56 -11.27 -45.52
CA GLN A 271 -52.51 -11.27 -44.48
C GLN A 271 -52.27 -9.88 -43.88
N GLU A 272 -52.32 -8.82 -44.70
CA GLU A 272 -52.24 -7.44 -44.24
C GLU A 272 -53.37 -7.14 -43.24
N ILE A 273 -54.61 -7.46 -43.59
CA ILE A 273 -55.78 -7.25 -42.73
C ILE A 273 -55.66 -8.04 -41.42
N SER A 274 -55.29 -9.33 -41.48
CA SER A 274 -55.14 -10.18 -40.30
C SER A 274 -54.11 -9.61 -39.31
N ARG A 275 -52.93 -9.21 -39.80
CA ARG A 275 -51.89 -8.58 -38.97
C ARG A 275 -52.31 -7.18 -38.48
N LEU A 276 -53.00 -6.36 -39.28
CA LEU A 276 -53.51 -5.05 -38.86
C LEU A 276 -54.59 -5.15 -37.77
N GLN A 277 -55.49 -6.14 -37.83
CA GLN A 277 -56.45 -6.40 -36.75
C GLN A 277 -55.73 -6.71 -35.44
N LYS A 278 -54.69 -7.55 -35.49
CA LYS A 278 -53.89 -7.87 -34.30
C LYS A 278 -53.09 -6.67 -33.80
N ALA A 279 -52.55 -5.83 -34.68
CA ALA A 279 -51.85 -4.60 -34.31
C ALA A 279 -52.75 -3.66 -33.49
N VAL A 280 -54.00 -3.42 -33.92
CA VAL A 280 -54.97 -2.56 -33.21
C VAL A 280 -55.33 -3.14 -31.83
N GLU A 281 -55.56 -4.45 -31.73
CA GLU A 281 -55.78 -5.14 -30.45
C GLU A 281 -54.61 -4.92 -29.48
N LEU A 282 -53.39 -5.09 -29.97
CA LEU A 282 -52.16 -4.99 -29.18
C LEU A 282 -51.86 -3.55 -28.73
N PHE A 283 -52.13 -2.54 -29.56
CA PHE A 283 -51.99 -1.14 -29.13
C PHE A 283 -53.03 -0.75 -28.07
N ASN A 284 -54.26 -1.26 -28.15
CA ASN A 284 -55.25 -1.09 -27.09
C ASN A 284 -54.83 -1.82 -25.79
N ALA A 285 -54.25 -3.01 -25.91
CA ALA A 285 -53.64 -3.72 -24.79
C ALA A 285 -52.45 -2.93 -24.19
N ALA A 286 -51.63 -2.28 -25.01
CA ALA A 286 -50.50 -1.44 -24.55
C ALA A 286 -50.98 -0.23 -23.73
N LYS A 287 -52.00 0.48 -24.21
CA LYS A 287 -52.66 1.58 -23.48
C LYS A 287 -53.26 1.09 -22.14
N THR A 288 -53.95 -0.04 -22.16
CA THR A 288 -54.60 -0.62 -20.97
C THR A 288 -53.58 -1.12 -19.93
N ARG A 289 -52.51 -1.81 -20.36
CA ARG A 289 -51.48 -2.37 -19.47
C ARG A 289 -50.56 -1.32 -18.87
N SER A 290 -50.25 -0.26 -19.60
CA SER A 290 -49.48 0.89 -19.09
C SER A 290 -50.30 1.81 -18.19
N GLY A 291 -51.63 1.84 -18.37
CA GLY A 291 -52.51 2.83 -17.75
C GLY A 291 -52.43 4.21 -18.42
N LYS A 292 -51.80 4.33 -19.60
CA LYS A 292 -51.51 5.59 -20.29
C LYS A 292 -52.29 5.68 -21.61
N PRO A 293 -53.37 6.49 -21.70
CA PRO A 293 -54.27 6.49 -22.87
C PRO A 293 -53.62 6.89 -24.20
N SER A 294 -52.55 7.69 -24.17
CA SER A 294 -51.81 8.13 -25.37
C SER A 294 -50.64 7.20 -25.75
N PHE A 295 -50.45 6.08 -25.05
CA PHE A 295 -49.33 5.17 -25.29
C PHE A 295 -49.42 4.51 -26.68
N PHE A 296 -48.35 4.62 -27.47
CA PHE A 296 -48.30 4.26 -28.91
C PHE A 296 -49.46 4.81 -29.79
N GLU A 297 -50.14 5.88 -29.37
CA GLU A 297 -51.37 6.37 -30.01
C GLU A 297 -51.22 6.73 -31.49
N GLU A 298 -50.10 7.34 -31.85
CA GLU A 298 -49.69 7.63 -33.23
C GLU A 298 -49.74 6.38 -34.14
N TYR A 299 -49.18 5.25 -33.65
CA TYR A 299 -49.12 3.97 -34.35
C TYR A 299 -50.44 3.21 -34.29
N ALA A 300 -51.18 3.34 -33.18
CA ALA A 300 -52.56 2.82 -33.08
C ALA A 300 -53.47 3.47 -34.13
N ASN A 301 -53.39 4.79 -34.28
CA ASN A 301 -54.12 5.56 -35.28
C ASN A 301 -53.67 5.22 -36.71
N LYS A 302 -52.37 5.03 -36.95
CA LYS A 302 -51.84 4.56 -38.25
C LYS A 302 -52.36 3.16 -38.60
N ALA A 303 -52.30 2.21 -37.66
CA ALA A 303 -52.81 0.86 -37.84
C ALA A 303 -54.32 0.85 -38.12
N GLN A 304 -55.10 1.64 -37.37
CA GLN A 304 -56.55 1.73 -37.59
C GLN A 304 -56.92 2.35 -38.95
N ARG A 305 -56.15 3.33 -39.45
CA ARG A 305 -56.35 3.89 -40.80
C ARG A 305 -56.07 2.85 -41.87
N HIS A 306 -54.90 2.22 -41.86
CA HIS A 306 -54.56 1.16 -42.82
C HIS A 306 -55.51 -0.05 -42.74
N LEU A 307 -56.00 -0.41 -41.55
CA LEU A 307 -57.00 -1.46 -41.39
C LEU A 307 -58.32 -1.12 -42.07
N THR A 308 -58.70 0.15 -42.05
CA THR A 308 -59.93 0.65 -42.68
C THR A 308 -59.78 0.77 -44.20
N GLU A 309 -58.60 1.18 -44.68
CA GLU A 309 -58.19 1.15 -46.10
C GLU A 309 -58.23 -0.28 -46.65
N ALA A 310 -57.40 -1.17 -46.08
CA ALA A 310 -57.19 -2.53 -46.60
C ALA A 310 -58.48 -3.37 -46.56
N LYS A 311 -59.31 -3.25 -45.51
CA LYS A 311 -60.62 -3.92 -45.47
C LYS A 311 -61.54 -3.44 -46.58
N LYS A 312 -61.69 -2.12 -46.75
CA LYS A 312 -62.50 -1.55 -47.83
C LYS A 312 -62.03 -2.06 -49.20
N ASP A 313 -60.74 -2.00 -49.48
CA ASP A 313 -60.22 -2.42 -50.78
C ASP A 313 -60.33 -3.95 -50.97
N ASN A 314 -60.27 -4.75 -49.91
CA ASN A 314 -60.55 -6.19 -49.97
C ASN A 314 -62.03 -6.51 -50.18
N ASP A 315 -62.95 -5.77 -49.55
CA ASP A 315 -64.40 -5.98 -49.64
C ASP A 315 -64.96 -5.57 -51.03
N PHE A 316 -64.26 -4.67 -51.75
CA PHE A 316 -64.68 -4.14 -53.06
C PHE A 316 -63.83 -4.56 -54.27
N ILE A 317 -62.59 -5.06 -54.10
CA ILE A 317 -61.65 -5.31 -55.20
C ILE A 317 -61.01 -6.70 -55.14
N TYR A 318 -60.39 -7.07 -54.01
CA TYR A 318 -59.51 -8.25 -53.95
C TYR A 318 -60.22 -9.52 -53.49
N ASN A 319 -61.18 -9.41 -52.57
CA ASN A 319 -61.96 -10.50 -52.00
C ASN A 319 -61.10 -11.66 -51.45
N GLU A 320 -59.88 -11.38 -50.96
CA GLU A 320 -59.03 -12.38 -50.33
C GLU A 320 -59.63 -12.88 -49.01
N GLN A 321 -59.49 -14.18 -48.75
CA GLN A 321 -59.81 -14.76 -47.45
C GLN A 321 -58.81 -14.27 -46.40
N ILE A 322 -59.31 -13.68 -45.32
CA ILE A 322 -58.49 -13.28 -44.17
C ILE A 322 -58.10 -14.56 -43.39
N PRO A 323 -56.80 -14.90 -43.27
CA PRO A 323 -56.33 -16.07 -42.53
C PRO A 323 -56.25 -15.79 -41.03
N ASP A 324 -56.32 -16.84 -40.21
CA ASP A 324 -56.10 -16.72 -38.77
C ASP A 324 -54.64 -16.31 -38.47
N ILE A 325 -54.48 -15.37 -37.55
CA ILE A 325 -53.19 -14.79 -37.17
C ILE A 325 -52.22 -15.85 -36.64
N ASN A 326 -52.73 -16.92 -36.00
CA ASN A 326 -51.90 -18.02 -35.46
C ASN A 326 -51.31 -18.92 -36.56
N THR A 327 -51.82 -18.83 -37.80
CA THR A 327 -51.31 -19.58 -38.97
C THR A 327 -50.25 -18.80 -39.77
N LEU A 328 -49.97 -17.55 -39.38
CA LEU A 328 -49.07 -16.66 -40.11
C LEU A 328 -47.66 -16.68 -39.52
N GLU A 329 -46.65 -16.84 -40.38
CA GLU A 329 -45.24 -16.77 -39.98
C GLU A 329 -44.87 -15.38 -39.40
N GLY A 330 -44.01 -15.37 -38.38
CA GLY A 330 -43.44 -14.13 -37.85
C GLY A 330 -42.39 -13.53 -38.78
N PRO A 331 -42.06 -12.22 -38.65
CA PRO A 331 -41.07 -11.56 -39.50
C PRO A 331 -39.62 -12.08 -39.31
N GLY A 332 -39.39 -12.96 -38.33
CA GLY A 332 -38.06 -13.23 -37.76
C GLY A 332 -37.67 -12.19 -36.69
N LYS A 333 -36.46 -12.29 -36.17
CA LYS A 333 -35.92 -11.43 -35.10
C LYS A 333 -34.61 -10.77 -35.54
N MET A 334 -34.30 -9.61 -34.97
CA MET A 334 -33.01 -8.92 -35.15
C MET A 334 -32.63 -8.17 -33.89
N GLN A 335 -31.48 -8.50 -33.30
CA GLN A 335 -30.92 -7.80 -32.13
C GLN A 335 -29.75 -6.91 -32.56
N LEU A 336 -29.83 -5.61 -32.26
CA LEU A 336 -28.72 -4.67 -32.42
C LEU A 336 -28.08 -4.32 -31.07
N ALA A 337 -28.90 -4.10 -30.03
CA ALA A 337 -28.40 -3.80 -28.69
C ALA A 337 -27.83 -5.04 -28.00
N LYS A 338 -26.65 -4.90 -27.38
CA LYS A 338 -25.97 -5.95 -26.60
C LYS A 338 -25.38 -5.37 -25.31
N SER A 339 -25.32 -6.19 -24.27
CA SER A 339 -24.65 -5.80 -23.01
C SER A 339 -23.15 -5.58 -23.27
N GLN A 340 -22.61 -4.38 -23.00
CA GLN A 340 -21.20 -4.07 -23.26
C GLN A 340 -20.35 -4.44 -22.03
N ALA A 341 -19.41 -5.38 -22.17
CA ALA A 341 -18.54 -5.80 -21.07
C ALA A 341 -17.83 -4.62 -20.38
N LEU A 342 -17.77 -4.66 -19.04
CA LEU A 342 -17.02 -3.68 -18.24
C LEU A 342 -15.51 -3.83 -18.53
N ALA A 343 -14.91 -2.75 -19.03
CA ALA A 343 -13.48 -2.66 -19.29
C ALA A 343 -12.94 -1.34 -18.69
N PRO A 344 -12.25 -1.39 -17.53
CA PRO A 344 -11.54 -0.24 -16.98
C PRO A 344 -10.28 0.09 -17.83
N PRO A 345 -9.82 1.35 -17.84
CA PRO A 345 -10.44 2.51 -17.22
C PRO A 345 -11.70 2.98 -17.98
N LEU A 346 -12.73 3.40 -17.24
CA LEU A 346 -13.97 3.93 -17.78
C LEU A 346 -13.79 5.35 -18.36
N ASN A 347 -12.91 6.16 -17.77
CA ASN A 347 -12.46 7.40 -18.38
C ASN A 347 -11.22 7.16 -19.26
N LYS A 348 -11.29 7.62 -20.51
CA LYS A 348 -10.16 7.59 -21.46
C LYS A 348 -9.00 8.50 -21.06
N GLU A 349 -9.29 9.53 -20.26
CA GLU A 349 -8.33 10.51 -19.76
C GLU A 349 -7.95 10.23 -18.29
N PHE A 350 -8.12 8.98 -17.83
CA PHE A 350 -7.76 8.59 -16.48
C PHE A 350 -6.26 8.80 -16.22
N LYS A 351 -5.94 9.53 -15.14
CA LYS A 351 -4.60 9.66 -14.59
C LYS A 351 -4.60 9.20 -13.13
N ASP A 352 -3.76 8.22 -12.85
CA ASP A 352 -3.56 7.65 -11.53
C ASP A 352 -2.77 8.60 -10.61
N ILE A 353 -3.40 9.12 -9.55
CA ILE A 353 -2.77 10.01 -8.56
C ILE A 353 -1.78 9.28 -7.64
N PHE A 354 -1.83 7.94 -7.60
CA PHE A 354 -0.92 7.09 -6.85
C PHE A 354 0.13 6.43 -7.78
N ALA A 355 0.37 6.92 -9.00
CA ALA A 355 1.25 6.28 -9.98
C ALA A 355 2.65 5.90 -9.46
N ASN A 356 3.22 6.70 -8.54
CA ASN A 356 4.52 6.45 -7.92
C ASN A 356 4.48 5.41 -6.79
N LEU A 357 3.30 5.14 -6.21
CA LEU A 357 3.10 4.12 -5.19
C LEU A 357 3.17 2.74 -5.85
N VAL A 358 4.24 2.00 -5.57
CA VAL A 358 4.41 0.61 -6.01
C VAL A 358 3.60 -0.36 -5.14
N PRO A 359 3.33 -1.60 -5.57
CA PRO A 359 2.75 -2.63 -4.70
C PRO A 359 3.62 -2.92 -3.47
N VAL A 360 3.01 -3.16 -2.30
CA VAL A 360 3.76 -3.44 -1.06
C VAL A 360 4.74 -4.61 -1.22
N ALA A 361 4.32 -5.69 -1.89
CA ALA A 361 5.19 -6.84 -2.17
C ALA A 361 6.45 -6.43 -2.96
N LEU A 362 6.33 -5.54 -3.94
CA LEU A 362 7.46 -5.02 -4.71
C LEU A 362 8.36 -4.12 -3.86
N HIS A 363 7.79 -3.27 -2.99
CA HIS A 363 8.57 -2.44 -2.09
C HIS A 363 9.38 -3.29 -1.09
N GLN A 364 8.72 -4.26 -0.45
CA GLN A 364 9.38 -5.22 0.45
C GLN A 364 10.46 -6.01 -0.28
N ALA A 365 10.20 -6.45 -1.52
CA ALA A 365 11.17 -7.20 -2.29
C ALA A 365 12.42 -6.38 -2.66
N LEU A 366 12.24 -5.12 -3.05
CA LEU A 366 13.36 -4.20 -3.33
C LEU A 366 14.22 -3.95 -2.08
N VAL A 367 13.59 -3.74 -0.91
CA VAL A 367 14.31 -3.52 0.36
C VAL A 367 15.09 -4.78 0.80
N ALA A 368 14.49 -5.96 0.71
CA ALA A 368 15.16 -7.23 1.01
C ALA A 368 16.33 -7.51 0.05
N SER A 369 16.15 -7.22 -1.24
CA SER A 369 17.18 -7.41 -2.24
C SER A 369 18.37 -6.47 -2.08
N ASP A 370 18.14 -5.22 -1.68
CA ASP A 370 19.23 -4.26 -1.45
C ASP A 370 20.02 -4.60 -0.18
N ALA A 371 19.35 -5.13 0.85
CA ALA A 371 20.00 -5.72 2.01
C ALA A 371 20.91 -6.90 1.62
N ARG A 372 20.46 -7.84 0.77
CA ARG A 372 21.31 -8.95 0.28
C ARG A 372 22.44 -8.48 -0.63
N LYS A 373 22.22 -7.46 -1.46
CA LYS A 373 23.28 -6.82 -2.25
C LYS A 373 24.39 -6.27 -1.33
N THR A 374 23.98 -5.62 -0.25
CA THR A 374 24.88 -5.02 0.76
C THR A 374 25.65 -6.10 1.54
N GLU A 375 24.97 -7.17 1.95
CA GLU A 375 25.58 -8.35 2.59
C GLU A 375 26.63 -9.01 1.69
N LEU A 376 26.31 -9.25 0.41
CA LEU A 376 27.24 -9.82 -0.57
C LEU A 376 28.47 -8.93 -0.78
N ILE A 377 28.27 -7.62 -1.01
CA ILE A 377 29.35 -6.65 -1.19
C ILE A 377 30.27 -6.64 0.04
N ASN A 378 29.70 -6.57 1.25
CA ASN A 378 30.46 -6.57 2.50
C ASN A 378 31.26 -7.88 2.67
N ALA A 379 30.66 -9.04 2.38
CA ALA A 379 31.31 -10.34 2.52
C ALA A 379 32.51 -10.52 1.57
N GLU A 380 32.44 -10.00 0.35
CA GLU A 380 33.60 -10.01 -0.58
C GLU A 380 34.69 -9.02 -0.15
N ILE A 381 34.32 -7.83 0.33
CA ILE A 381 35.26 -6.82 0.83
C ILE A 381 36.00 -7.30 2.08
N MET A 382 35.34 -8.05 2.97
CA MET A 382 35.99 -8.66 4.13
C MET A 382 37.14 -9.59 3.73
N LYS A 383 36.94 -10.50 2.76
CA LYS A 383 38.00 -11.41 2.28
C LYS A 383 39.22 -10.64 1.77
N LEU A 384 39.01 -9.54 1.04
CA LEU A 384 40.10 -8.70 0.52
C LEU A 384 40.90 -8.07 1.67
N ARG A 385 40.21 -7.53 2.68
CA ARG A 385 40.82 -6.87 3.84
C ARG A 385 41.57 -7.86 4.75
N GLU A 386 40.95 -8.98 5.10
CA GLU A 386 41.55 -10.05 5.91
C GLU A 386 42.80 -10.64 5.24
N SER A 387 42.72 -10.86 3.92
CA SER A 387 43.86 -11.34 3.13
C SER A 387 45.02 -10.34 3.12
N THR A 388 44.74 -9.04 2.92
CA THR A 388 45.75 -7.97 2.98
C THR A 388 46.35 -7.80 4.38
N GLN A 389 45.54 -7.91 5.44
CA GLN A 389 46.04 -7.90 6.83
C GLN A 389 46.96 -9.09 7.10
N THR A 390 46.60 -10.28 6.62
CA THR A 390 47.41 -11.50 6.71
C THR A 390 48.75 -11.34 5.97
N LEU A 391 48.75 -10.77 4.76
CA LEU A 391 49.96 -10.49 3.99
C LEU A 391 50.90 -9.52 4.74
N ASN A 392 50.36 -8.41 5.26
CA ASN A 392 51.14 -7.45 6.03
C ASN A 392 51.72 -8.07 7.31
N ALA A 393 50.97 -8.90 8.03
CA ALA A 393 51.45 -9.61 9.21
C ALA A 393 52.63 -10.56 8.89
N ILE A 394 52.55 -11.30 7.78
CA ILE A 394 53.64 -12.16 7.30
C ILE A 394 54.88 -11.32 6.97
N LEU A 395 54.74 -10.26 6.18
CA LEU A 395 55.86 -9.38 5.78
C LEU A 395 56.55 -8.75 7.00
N SER A 396 55.77 -8.26 7.95
CA SER A 396 56.25 -7.69 9.21
C SER A 396 57.02 -8.73 10.05
N SER A 397 56.52 -9.98 10.12
CA SER A 397 57.23 -11.08 10.79
C SER A 397 58.60 -11.39 10.16
N LEU A 398 58.75 -11.15 8.85
CA LEU A 398 59.98 -11.32 8.07
C LEU A 398 60.85 -10.04 8.00
N ASN A 399 60.44 -8.93 8.63
CA ASN A 399 61.07 -7.60 8.50
C ASN A 399 61.16 -7.08 7.04
N LEU A 400 60.27 -7.51 6.15
CA LEU A 400 60.26 -7.08 4.74
C LEU A 400 59.36 -5.83 4.57
N PRO A 401 59.75 -4.86 3.72
CA PRO A 401 60.97 -4.80 2.90
C PRO A 401 62.23 -4.29 3.64
N ALA A 402 62.13 -3.87 4.90
CA ALA A 402 63.23 -3.18 5.60
C ALA A 402 64.56 -3.97 5.65
N ALA A 403 64.50 -5.31 5.72
CA ALA A 403 65.67 -6.20 5.77
C ALA A 403 66.47 -6.26 4.46
N ILE A 404 65.83 -6.09 3.30
CA ILE A 404 66.50 -6.07 1.99
C ILE A 404 66.92 -4.65 1.57
N GLU A 405 66.46 -3.64 2.32
CA GLU A 405 66.75 -2.22 2.13
C GLU A 405 67.89 -1.67 2.99
N ASP A 406 68.25 -2.36 4.08
CA ASP A 406 69.30 -1.91 5.00
C ASP A 406 70.67 -1.90 4.31
N THR A 407 71.14 -0.71 3.95
CA THR A 407 72.33 -0.55 3.08
C THR A 407 73.60 -1.07 3.73
N ALA A 408 74.61 -1.40 2.91
CA ALA A 408 75.87 -2.04 3.31
C ALA A 408 76.71 -1.33 4.41
N LYS A 409 76.30 -0.13 4.88
CA LYS A 409 76.93 0.60 6.01
C LYS A 409 76.10 0.65 7.30
N GLY A 410 74.87 0.12 7.31
CA GLY A 410 74.04 -0.05 8.52
C GLY A 410 73.74 1.21 9.33
N THR A 411 73.89 2.40 8.74
CA THR A 411 73.89 3.71 9.43
C THR A 411 72.70 4.60 9.08
N SER A 412 71.93 4.27 8.04
CA SER A 412 70.72 5.01 7.61
C SER A 412 69.44 4.36 8.14
N VAL A 413 68.33 5.09 8.13
CA VAL A 413 66.98 4.49 8.24
C VAL A 413 66.64 3.81 6.90
N PRO A 414 66.01 2.62 6.86
CA PRO A 414 65.52 2.03 5.62
C PRO A 414 64.50 2.95 4.91
N PRO A 415 64.57 3.14 3.58
CA PRO A 415 63.68 4.03 2.84
C PRO A 415 62.19 3.78 3.07
N SER A 416 61.73 2.52 3.03
CA SER A 416 60.33 2.15 3.32
C SER A 416 59.87 2.55 4.72
N LEU A 417 60.74 2.43 5.73
CA LEU A 417 60.43 2.85 7.09
C LEU A 417 60.39 4.37 7.23
N LEU A 418 61.24 5.08 6.48
CA LEU A 418 61.25 6.54 6.43
C LEU A 418 60.03 7.09 5.66
N GLU A 419 59.55 6.39 4.64
CA GLU A 419 58.29 6.67 3.94
C GLU A 419 57.05 6.38 4.79
N LYS A 420 57.02 5.23 5.50
CA LYS A 420 56.04 4.93 6.54
C LYS A 420 56.00 6.04 7.60
N ALA A 421 57.17 6.47 8.09
CA ALA A 421 57.27 7.57 9.06
C ALA A 421 56.81 8.93 8.49
N ASN A 422 57.12 9.24 7.23
CA ASN A 422 56.62 10.44 6.54
C ASN A 422 55.09 10.42 6.41
N THR A 423 54.52 9.28 6.03
CA THR A 423 53.07 9.07 5.89
C THR A 423 52.35 9.14 7.23
N LEU A 424 52.97 8.63 8.30
CA LEU A 424 52.46 8.76 9.67
C LEU A 424 52.47 10.23 10.14
N ARG A 425 53.56 10.97 9.89
CA ARG A 425 53.65 12.41 10.20
C ARG A 425 52.66 13.26 9.40
N SER A 426 52.51 13.03 8.09
CA SER A 426 51.55 13.79 7.26
C SER A 426 50.09 13.51 7.62
N LYS A 427 49.80 12.32 8.18
CA LYS A 427 48.52 11.95 8.79
C LYS A 427 48.29 12.52 10.21
N GLY A 428 49.16 13.40 10.71
CA GLY A 428 49.03 14.06 12.01
C GLY A 428 49.76 13.36 13.16
N GLY A 429 50.58 12.33 12.89
CA GLY A 429 51.37 11.61 13.88
C GLY A 429 50.54 10.95 14.98
N ILE A 430 51.21 10.57 16.08
CA ILE A 430 50.55 9.94 17.24
C ILE A 430 49.46 10.82 17.88
N GLU A 431 49.58 12.15 17.79
CA GLU A 431 48.56 13.08 18.31
C GLU A 431 47.21 12.93 17.61
N SER A 432 47.18 12.58 16.32
CA SER A 432 45.93 12.28 15.60
C SER A 432 45.18 11.08 16.19
N ILE A 433 45.91 10.11 16.77
CA ILE A 433 45.35 8.93 17.43
C ILE A 433 44.93 9.27 18.86
N ARG A 434 45.73 10.10 19.57
CA ARG A 434 45.39 10.59 20.92
C ARG A 434 44.07 11.37 20.90
N SER A 435 43.91 12.36 20.01
CA SER A 435 42.65 13.12 19.84
C SER A 435 41.45 12.20 19.62
N LEU A 436 41.52 11.31 18.63
CA LEU A 436 40.41 10.41 18.30
C LEU A 436 40.07 9.43 19.44
N ILE A 437 41.06 8.97 20.21
CA ILE A 437 40.82 8.12 21.40
C ILE A 437 40.14 8.92 22.52
N ASP A 438 40.53 10.17 22.72
CA ASP A 438 39.98 11.02 23.78
C ASP A 438 38.59 11.61 23.41
N GLU A 439 38.23 11.63 22.12
CA GLU A 439 36.90 12.00 21.60
C GLU A 439 35.83 10.90 21.83
N LEU A 440 36.19 9.61 21.74
CA LEU A 440 35.23 8.49 21.86
C LEU A 440 34.46 8.45 23.18
N PRO A 441 35.06 8.67 24.37
CA PRO A 441 34.33 8.67 25.65
C PRO A 441 33.19 9.69 25.73
N GLU A 442 33.37 10.89 25.18
CA GLU A 442 32.33 11.92 25.15
C GLU A 442 31.24 11.60 24.11
N ALA A 443 31.61 10.99 22.97
CA ALA A 443 30.64 10.50 22.00
C ALA A 443 29.79 9.34 22.56
N LEU A 444 30.41 8.38 23.25
CA LEU A 444 29.73 7.31 23.99
C LEU A 444 28.77 7.87 25.06
N LYS A 445 29.25 8.82 25.87
CA LYS A 445 28.48 9.47 26.93
C LYS A 445 27.25 10.19 26.38
N ARG A 446 27.40 10.97 25.31
CA ARG A 446 26.28 11.62 24.59
C ARG A 446 25.20 10.61 24.17
N ASN A 447 25.60 9.47 23.60
CA ASN A 447 24.65 8.42 23.20
C ASN A 447 23.94 7.78 24.40
N ARG A 448 24.64 7.55 25.51
CA ARG A 448 24.02 7.07 26.76
C ARG A 448 23.02 8.08 27.32
N GLU A 449 23.39 9.34 27.46
CA GLU A 449 22.52 10.40 28.01
C GLU A 449 21.20 10.55 27.23
N ILE A 450 21.23 10.44 25.90
CA ILE A 450 20.01 10.49 25.06
C ILE A 450 19.11 9.26 25.30
N LEU A 451 19.69 8.05 25.37
CA LEU A 451 18.95 6.81 25.59
C LEU A 451 18.37 6.72 27.01
N ASP A 452 19.16 7.12 28.01
CA ASP A 452 18.78 7.09 29.42
C ASP A 452 17.65 8.11 29.71
N GLU A 453 17.70 9.30 29.10
CA GLU A 453 16.59 10.27 29.15
C GLU A 453 15.33 9.76 28.44
N ALA A 454 15.48 9.08 27.29
CA ALA A 454 14.35 8.47 26.59
C ALA A 454 13.68 7.36 27.44
N GLU A 455 14.46 6.53 28.13
CA GLU A 455 13.92 5.56 29.08
C GLU A 455 13.28 6.24 30.32
N ARG A 456 13.86 7.34 30.81
CA ARG A 456 13.31 8.13 31.92
C ARG A 456 11.92 8.66 31.58
N LEU A 457 11.72 9.23 30.38
CA LEU A 457 10.41 9.70 29.91
C LEU A 457 9.34 8.58 29.89
N LEU A 458 9.71 7.36 29.45
CA LEU A 458 8.82 6.19 29.48
C LEU A 458 8.48 5.71 30.89
N ASN A 459 9.41 5.88 31.85
CA ASN A 459 9.19 5.52 33.24
C ASN A 459 8.31 6.57 33.96
N ASP A 460 8.59 7.86 33.77
CA ASP A 460 7.78 8.97 34.31
C ASP A 460 6.31 8.87 33.86
N GLU A 461 6.06 8.58 32.57
CA GLU A 461 4.69 8.43 32.04
C GLU A 461 3.98 7.20 32.59
N ARG A 462 4.66 6.04 32.62
CA ARG A 462 4.16 4.79 33.23
C ARG A 462 3.80 4.99 34.70
N ASP A 463 4.69 5.59 35.49
CA ASP A 463 4.51 5.69 36.94
C ASP A 463 3.42 6.72 37.27
N SER A 464 3.27 7.77 36.46
CA SER A 464 2.09 8.65 36.44
C SER A 464 0.79 7.89 36.12
N ASP A 465 0.76 7.09 35.05
CA ASP A 465 -0.42 6.32 34.64
C ASP A 465 -0.82 5.29 35.71
N ASN A 466 0.15 4.60 36.30
CA ASN A 466 -0.08 3.62 37.37
C ASN A 466 -0.48 4.27 38.70
N GLN A 467 0.07 5.44 39.06
CA GLN A 467 -0.39 6.22 40.23
C GLN A 467 -1.86 6.65 40.07
N LEU A 468 -2.24 7.17 38.90
CA LEU A 468 -3.61 7.61 38.62
C LEU A 468 -4.58 6.42 38.54
N ARG A 469 -4.15 5.29 37.97
CA ARG A 469 -4.91 4.04 37.99
C ARG A 469 -5.15 3.53 39.41
N ALA A 470 -4.16 3.61 40.30
CA ALA A 470 -4.32 3.25 41.71
C ALA A 470 -5.29 4.20 42.46
N GLN A 471 -5.23 5.51 42.15
CA GLN A 471 -6.06 6.55 42.76
C GLN A 471 -7.54 6.48 42.32
N PHE A 472 -7.79 6.37 41.01
CA PHE A 472 -9.12 6.49 40.41
C PHE A 472 -9.77 5.13 40.03
N LYS A 473 -8.99 4.04 40.03
CA LYS A 473 -9.43 2.65 39.82
C LYS A 473 -10.29 2.50 38.56
N GLU A 474 -11.53 2.02 38.71
CA GLU A 474 -12.51 1.80 37.64
C GLU A 474 -12.81 3.06 36.80
N LYS A 475 -12.55 4.26 37.35
CA LYS A 475 -12.73 5.53 36.63
C LYS A 475 -11.53 5.91 35.75
N TRP A 476 -10.41 5.19 35.83
CA TRP A 476 -9.23 5.37 34.98
C TRP A 476 -9.20 4.33 33.86
N THR A 477 -10.13 4.47 32.91
CA THR A 477 -10.45 3.48 31.87
C THR A 477 -9.43 3.38 30.72
N ARG A 478 -8.31 4.11 30.80
CA ARG A 478 -7.28 4.17 29.76
C ARG A 478 -6.38 2.94 29.76
N THR A 479 -6.00 2.49 28.56
CA THR A 479 -5.03 1.40 28.34
C THR A 479 -3.74 1.65 29.15
N PRO A 480 -3.23 0.64 29.89
CA PRO A 480 -1.98 0.77 30.64
C PRO A 480 -0.77 1.09 29.76
N SER A 481 0.04 2.05 30.19
CA SER A 481 1.25 2.46 29.49
C SER A 481 2.25 1.33 29.25
N ASP A 482 2.37 0.37 30.18
CA ASP A 482 3.22 -0.82 29.99
C ASP A 482 2.86 -1.61 28.72
N LYS A 483 1.56 -1.73 28.40
CA LYS A 483 1.08 -2.42 27.19
C LYS A 483 1.28 -1.59 25.91
N LEU A 484 1.34 -0.26 26.02
CA LEU A 484 1.59 0.63 24.89
C LEU A 484 3.10 0.86 24.63
N THR A 485 3.94 0.66 25.63
CA THR A 485 5.39 0.96 25.58
C THR A 485 6.28 -0.28 25.38
N GLU A 486 5.72 -1.49 25.33
CA GLU A 486 6.45 -2.77 25.16
C GLU A 486 7.49 -2.74 24.03
N MET A 487 7.10 -2.27 22.83
CA MET A 487 8.01 -2.16 21.68
C MET A 487 9.08 -1.06 21.88
N PHE A 488 8.76 0.05 22.57
CA PHE A 488 9.77 1.05 22.91
C PHE A 488 10.80 0.48 23.91
N ARG A 489 10.36 -0.23 24.95
CA ARG A 489 11.23 -0.86 25.95
C ARG A 489 12.11 -1.97 25.33
N THR A 490 11.57 -2.73 24.39
CA THR A 490 12.33 -3.69 23.58
C THR A 490 13.45 -2.99 22.79
N ASN A 491 13.18 -1.82 22.21
CA ASN A 491 14.19 -1.06 21.47
C ASN A 491 15.20 -0.35 22.38
N VAL A 492 14.81 0.13 23.57
CA VAL A 492 15.75 0.62 24.60
C VAL A 492 16.78 -0.46 24.96
N THR A 493 16.33 -1.70 25.17
CA THR A 493 17.20 -2.84 25.49
C THR A 493 18.22 -3.07 24.38
N LYS A 494 17.78 -3.15 23.12
CA LYS A 494 18.64 -3.32 21.94
C LYS A 494 19.68 -2.20 21.78
N TYR A 495 19.28 -0.93 21.95
CA TYR A 495 20.23 0.18 21.88
C TYR A 495 21.27 0.13 23.02
N ARG A 496 20.88 -0.32 24.21
CA ARG A 496 21.82 -0.49 25.34
C ARG A 496 22.77 -1.68 25.13
N GLU A 497 22.32 -2.76 24.52
CA GLU A 497 23.18 -3.87 24.07
C GLU A 497 24.22 -3.40 23.03
N ILE A 498 23.80 -2.62 22.03
CA ILE A 498 24.67 -2.02 21.01
C ILE A 498 25.73 -1.11 21.65
N ILE A 499 25.32 -0.24 22.58
CA ILE A 499 26.25 0.62 23.34
C ILE A 499 27.25 -0.21 24.16
N ASN A 500 26.80 -1.30 24.80
CA ASN A 500 27.70 -2.17 25.57
C ASN A 500 28.72 -2.91 24.69
N ASN A 501 28.32 -3.31 23.48
CA ASN A 501 29.23 -3.92 22.51
C ASN A 501 30.27 -2.90 21.99
N ALA A 502 29.86 -1.65 21.76
CA ALA A 502 30.77 -0.56 21.38
C ALA A 502 31.81 -0.28 22.48
N VAL A 503 31.41 -0.25 23.75
CA VAL A 503 32.32 -0.11 24.91
C VAL A 503 33.36 -1.23 24.98
N ALA A 504 32.97 -2.47 24.64
CA ALA A 504 33.90 -3.59 24.57
C ALA A 504 34.91 -3.43 23.41
N ALA A 505 34.47 -2.90 22.27
CA ALA A 505 35.33 -2.62 21.12
C ALA A 505 36.31 -1.46 21.39
N ASP A 506 35.83 -0.33 21.94
CA ASP A 506 36.66 0.83 22.30
C ASP A 506 37.79 0.43 23.26
N ARG A 507 37.52 -0.49 24.19
CA ARG A 507 38.52 -1.05 25.08
C ARG A 507 39.61 -1.82 24.32
N VAL A 508 39.27 -2.64 23.33
CA VAL A 508 40.25 -3.39 22.51
C VAL A 508 41.10 -2.41 21.69
N VAL A 509 40.51 -1.35 21.15
CA VAL A 509 41.24 -0.26 20.46
C VAL A 509 42.22 0.41 21.40
N ARG A 510 41.79 0.76 22.62
CA ARG A 510 42.63 1.39 23.64
C ARG A 510 43.80 0.49 24.06
N GLU A 511 43.54 -0.77 24.39
CA GLU A 511 44.58 -1.75 24.72
C GLU A 511 45.57 -1.95 23.55
N LYS A 512 45.10 -1.95 22.30
CA LYS A 512 45.96 -2.06 21.10
C LYS A 512 46.82 -0.80 20.86
N PHE A 513 46.30 0.39 21.16
CA PHE A 513 47.07 1.64 21.16
C PHE A 513 48.14 1.65 22.24
N ASP A 514 47.77 1.42 23.50
CA ASP A 514 48.69 1.50 24.64
C ASP A 514 49.86 0.51 24.51
N ASN A 515 49.62 -0.69 23.94
CA ASN A 515 50.67 -1.68 23.65
C ASN A 515 51.67 -1.25 22.53
N ASN A 516 51.30 -0.31 21.65
CA ASN A 516 52.11 0.08 20.48
C ASN A 516 52.59 1.55 20.51
N VAL A 517 52.18 2.31 21.53
CA VAL A 517 52.39 3.76 21.68
C VAL A 517 53.84 4.19 21.44
N VAL A 518 54.82 3.45 22.00
CA VAL A 518 56.26 3.76 21.91
C VAL A 518 56.78 3.72 20.47
N GLY A 519 56.32 2.78 19.66
CA GLY A 519 56.73 2.66 18.26
C GLY A 519 56.15 3.78 17.39
N MET A 520 54.88 4.13 17.61
CA MET A 520 54.22 5.25 16.93
C MET A 520 54.83 6.61 17.31
N GLU A 521 55.22 6.77 18.58
CA GLU A 521 55.87 7.97 19.08
C GLU A 521 57.26 8.14 18.46
N LEU A 522 58.04 7.06 18.33
CA LEU A 522 59.34 7.10 17.66
C LEU A 522 59.22 7.43 16.15
N LEU A 523 58.24 6.83 15.46
CA LEU A 523 57.94 7.17 14.05
C LEU A 523 57.46 8.61 13.87
N SER A 524 56.85 9.22 14.89
CA SER A 524 56.35 10.61 14.85
C SER A 524 57.47 11.66 14.91
N LYS A 525 58.65 11.31 15.42
CA LYS A 525 59.81 12.22 15.55
C LYS A 525 60.36 12.67 14.19
N THR A 526 61.28 13.64 14.17
CA THR A 526 61.96 14.04 12.92
C THR A 526 62.86 12.91 12.37
N PRO A 527 63.21 12.92 11.07
CA PRO A 527 64.08 11.90 10.48
C PRO A 527 65.44 11.74 11.19
N SER A 528 66.01 12.83 11.70
CA SER A 528 67.29 12.81 12.44
C SER A 528 67.16 12.09 13.78
N GLU A 529 66.15 12.44 14.59
CA GLU A 529 65.90 11.80 15.89
C GLU A 529 65.52 10.31 15.74
N LEU A 530 64.80 9.97 14.66
CA LEU A 530 64.49 8.58 14.31
C LEU A 530 65.77 7.82 13.91
N GLN A 531 66.71 8.46 13.22
CA GLN A 531 68.01 7.86 12.88
C GLN A 531 68.91 7.67 14.11
N GLU A 532 68.94 8.63 15.03
CA GLU A 532 69.68 8.50 16.30
C GLU A 532 69.12 7.40 17.21
N ALA A 533 67.80 7.17 17.18
CA ALA A 533 67.15 6.15 18.01
C ALA A 533 67.31 4.70 17.51
N ILE A 534 67.77 4.47 16.28
CA ILE A 534 67.93 3.12 15.72
C ILE A 534 69.39 2.64 15.88
N PRO A 535 69.66 1.51 16.57
CA PRO A 535 71.01 0.98 16.72
C PRO A 535 71.73 0.78 15.38
N GLN A 536 73.02 1.12 15.34
CA GLN A 536 73.89 0.86 14.19
C GLN A 536 74.15 -0.66 14.06
N ALA A 537 74.19 -1.16 12.83
CA ALA A 537 74.59 -2.55 12.57
C ALA A 537 76.12 -2.71 12.66
N ALA A 538 76.59 -3.82 13.23
CA ALA A 538 77.98 -4.22 13.17
C ALA A 538 78.22 -5.16 11.98
N GLY A 539 79.15 -4.81 11.09
CA GLY A 539 79.57 -5.62 9.94
C GLY A 539 78.97 -5.20 8.60
N GLU A 540 79.65 -5.58 7.50
CA GLU A 540 79.16 -5.38 6.14
C GLU A 540 78.02 -6.36 5.83
N ARG A 541 76.81 -5.84 5.60
CA ARG A 541 75.64 -6.65 5.19
C ARG A 541 75.68 -6.96 3.69
N ALA A 542 75.23 -8.15 3.32
CA ALA A 542 75.17 -8.67 1.94
C ALA A 542 74.09 -7.99 1.06
N SER A 543 74.12 -6.66 0.98
CA SER A 543 73.12 -5.76 0.39
C SER A 543 72.82 -5.94 -1.11
N LEU A 544 73.44 -6.92 -1.78
CA LEU A 544 73.42 -7.11 -3.24
C LEU A 544 73.31 -8.59 -3.68
N SER A 545 72.89 -9.51 -2.81
CA SER A 545 72.71 -10.91 -3.22
C SER A 545 71.57 -11.11 -4.25
N PRO A 546 71.58 -12.19 -5.06
CA PRO A 546 70.49 -12.50 -5.97
C PRO A 546 69.14 -12.63 -5.27
N SER A 547 69.11 -13.29 -4.10
CA SER A 547 67.90 -13.44 -3.28
C SER A 547 67.35 -12.10 -2.79
N SER A 548 68.22 -11.13 -2.46
CA SER A 548 67.81 -9.75 -2.13
C SER A 548 67.17 -9.04 -3.33
N GLN A 549 67.72 -9.22 -4.55
CA GLN A 549 67.12 -8.66 -5.77
C GLN A 549 65.75 -9.30 -6.06
N ARG A 550 65.64 -10.63 -5.98
CA ARG A 550 64.37 -11.34 -6.17
C ARG A 550 63.32 -10.92 -5.15
N LEU A 551 63.69 -10.76 -3.87
CA LEU A 551 62.78 -10.27 -2.85
C LEU A 551 62.24 -8.85 -3.18
N ARG A 552 63.04 -7.95 -3.77
CA ARG A 552 62.55 -6.62 -4.22
C ARG A 552 61.50 -6.74 -5.32
N GLU A 553 61.67 -7.64 -6.29
CA GLU A 553 60.64 -7.92 -7.31
C GLU A 553 59.33 -8.41 -6.66
N LEU A 554 59.44 -9.29 -5.67
CA LEU A 554 58.28 -9.82 -4.93
C LEU A 554 57.60 -8.74 -4.07
N MET A 555 58.34 -7.76 -3.54
CA MET A 555 57.74 -6.60 -2.86
C MET A 555 56.95 -5.71 -3.82
N HIS A 556 57.45 -5.49 -5.04
CA HIS A 556 56.66 -4.78 -6.06
C HIS A 556 55.37 -5.52 -6.45
N LYS A 557 55.38 -6.86 -6.53
CA LYS A 557 54.13 -7.65 -6.67
C LYS A 557 53.19 -7.47 -5.46
N VAL A 558 53.74 -7.44 -4.24
CA VAL A 558 52.99 -7.24 -2.99
C VAL A 558 52.28 -5.88 -2.95
N ASP A 559 52.87 -4.83 -3.51
CA ASP A 559 52.23 -3.51 -3.53
C ASP A 559 51.26 -3.36 -4.71
N GLN A 560 51.53 -4.02 -5.85
CA GLN A 560 50.58 -4.15 -6.95
C GLN A 560 49.29 -4.85 -6.50
N ILE A 561 49.37 -6.03 -5.86
CA ILE A 561 48.18 -6.77 -5.41
C ILE A 561 47.38 -6.01 -4.34
N LYS A 562 48.01 -5.18 -3.52
CA LYS A 562 47.28 -4.26 -2.61
C LYS A 562 46.51 -3.20 -3.40
N SER A 563 47.18 -2.52 -4.34
CA SER A 563 46.56 -1.49 -5.18
C SER A 563 45.37 -2.03 -5.98
N ASP A 564 45.49 -3.25 -6.52
CA ASP A 564 44.41 -3.90 -7.28
C ASP A 564 43.23 -4.29 -6.38
N ARG A 565 43.47 -4.60 -5.10
CA ARG A 565 42.41 -4.84 -4.10
C ARG A 565 41.70 -3.56 -3.67
N ASP A 566 42.43 -2.46 -3.49
CA ASP A 566 41.83 -1.15 -3.17
C ASP A 566 40.95 -0.66 -4.33
N SER A 567 41.38 -0.89 -5.58
CA SER A 567 40.54 -0.67 -6.76
C SER A 567 39.30 -1.58 -6.77
N LEU A 568 39.47 -2.88 -6.50
CA LEU A 568 38.37 -3.85 -6.48
C LEU A 568 37.35 -3.59 -5.35
N GLU A 569 37.77 -3.10 -4.18
CA GLU A 569 36.87 -2.62 -3.12
C GLU A 569 36.06 -1.42 -3.59
N SER A 570 36.69 -0.48 -4.31
CA SER A 570 36.01 0.71 -4.88
C SER A 570 35.00 0.33 -5.97
N GLU A 571 35.34 -0.62 -6.84
CA GLU A 571 34.43 -1.16 -7.85
C GLU A 571 33.24 -1.90 -7.22
N LEU A 572 33.48 -2.75 -6.21
CA LEU A 572 32.42 -3.46 -5.47
C LEU A 572 31.46 -2.49 -4.78
N LYS A 573 31.96 -1.39 -4.20
CA LYS A 573 31.15 -0.34 -3.56
C LYS A 573 30.34 0.53 -4.52
N SER A 574 30.78 0.64 -5.78
CA SER A 574 30.12 1.45 -6.81
C SER A 574 29.20 0.66 -7.74
N ALA A 575 29.20 -0.68 -7.64
CA ALA A 575 28.33 -1.56 -8.41
C ALA A 575 26.84 -1.37 -8.05
N THR A 576 26.04 -1.01 -9.06
CA THR A 576 24.58 -0.89 -8.96
C THR A 576 23.87 -1.94 -9.81
N LEU A 577 22.66 -2.32 -9.38
CA LEU A 577 21.80 -3.26 -10.08
C LEU A 577 20.35 -2.88 -9.80
N ASP A 578 19.52 -2.75 -10.83
CA ASP A 578 18.07 -2.61 -10.70
C ASP A 578 17.40 -3.95 -11.02
N ILE A 579 16.58 -4.45 -10.08
CA ILE A 579 15.84 -5.73 -10.18
C ILE A 579 14.31 -5.45 -10.24
N LYS A 580 13.89 -4.18 -10.17
CA LYS A 580 12.48 -3.75 -10.11
C LYS A 580 11.63 -4.33 -11.24
N GLU A 581 12.16 -4.36 -12.47
CA GLU A 581 11.44 -4.93 -13.61
C GLU A 581 11.24 -6.45 -13.48
N LYS A 582 12.23 -7.20 -12.97
CA LYS A 582 12.10 -8.65 -12.73
C LYS A 582 11.07 -8.97 -11.65
N PHE A 583 11.02 -8.17 -10.58
CA PHE A 583 9.98 -8.30 -9.55
C PHE A 583 8.58 -7.91 -10.06
N LEU A 584 8.47 -6.92 -10.97
CA LEU A 584 7.21 -6.58 -11.65
C LEU A 584 6.73 -7.67 -12.60
N GLU A 585 7.64 -8.28 -13.38
CA GLU A 585 7.34 -9.42 -14.23
C GLU A 585 6.80 -10.61 -13.42
N ALA A 586 7.48 -10.98 -12.32
CA ALA A 586 7.07 -12.07 -11.44
C ALA A 586 5.69 -11.80 -10.80
N LEU A 587 5.49 -10.59 -10.24
CA LEU A 587 4.21 -10.20 -9.64
C LEU A 587 3.05 -10.23 -10.65
N ALA A 588 3.32 -9.90 -11.92
CA ALA A 588 2.32 -9.91 -12.99
C ALA A 588 2.02 -11.32 -13.55
N ALA A 589 2.99 -12.23 -13.50
CA ALA A 589 2.83 -13.62 -13.97
C ALA A 589 2.26 -14.55 -12.91
N ASP A 590 2.82 -14.53 -11.70
CA ASP A 590 2.57 -15.52 -10.65
C ASP A 590 1.68 -14.98 -9.51
N GLY A 591 1.41 -13.66 -9.50
CA GLY A 591 0.62 -13.00 -8.44
C GLY A 591 1.35 -12.84 -7.10
N ALA A 592 2.60 -13.28 -7.02
CA ALA A 592 3.49 -13.19 -5.86
C ALA A 592 4.93 -12.93 -6.32
N ILE A 593 5.85 -12.68 -5.38
CA ILE A 593 7.28 -12.46 -5.67
C ILE A 593 8.10 -13.41 -4.79
N ASP A 594 8.76 -14.40 -5.40
CA ASP A 594 9.87 -15.12 -4.76
C ASP A 594 11.14 -14.26 -4.85
N GLU A 595 11.24 -13.32 -3.93
CA GLU A 595 12.39 -12.42 -3.84
C GLU A 595 13.69 -13.18 -3.53
N ALA A 596 13.63 -14.33 -2.83
CA ALA A 596 14.81 -15.11 -2.51
C ALA A 596 15.43 -15.71 -3.78
N ALA A 597 14.63 -16.36 -4.62
CA ALA A 597 15.11 -16.93 -5.87
C ALA A 597 15.59 -15.86 -6.87
N ILE A 598 14.81 -14.79 -7.04
CA ILE A 598 15.11 -13.73 -8.02
C ILE A 598 16.36 -12.94 -7.62
N SER A 599 16.46 -12.47 -6.38
CA SER A 599 17.62 -11.70 -5.91
C SER A 599 18.91 -12.53 -5.97
N VAL A 600 18.89 -13.78 -5.53
CA VAL A 600 20.09 -14.65 -5.59
C VAL A 600 20.51 -14.92 -7.04
N SER A 601 19.56 -15.09 -7.96
CA SER A 601 19.84 -15.24 -9.39
C SER A 601 20.50 -13.99 -9.98
N GLU A 602 19.89 -12.81 -9.84
CA GLU A 602 20.38 -11.61 -10.54
C GLU A 602 21.62 -11.00 -9.85
N LEU A 603 21.70 -11.01 -8.51
CA LEU A 603 22.93 -10.65 -7.79
C LEU A 603 24.06 -11.62 -8.14
N GLY A 604 23.79 -12.92 -8.20
CA GLY A 604 24.77 -13.93 -8.59
C GLY A 604 25.35 -13.66 -9.99
N LYS A 605 24.51 -13.33 -10.98
CA LYS A 605 24.96 -12.96 -12.34
C LYS A 605 25.79 -11.68 -12.33
N ALA A 606 25.31 -10.63 -11.67
CA ALA A 606 25.96 -9.31 -11.68
C ALA A 606 27.29 -9.30 -10.93
N PHE A 607 27.39 -10.00 -9.80
CA PHE A 607 28.58 -9.95 -8.92
C PHE A 607 29.60 -11.07 -9.18
N SER A 608 29.26 -12.15 -9.89
CA SER A 608 30.20 -13.23 -10.22
C SER A 608 31.54 -12.77 -10.84
N PRO A 609 31.61 -11.74 -11.71
CA PRO A 609 32.89 -11.23 -12.23
C PRO A 609 33.81 -10.69 -11.13
N TYR A 610 33.26 -9.98 -10.14
CA TYR A 610 34.03 -9.46 -9.00
C TYR A 610 34.44 -10.59 -8.06
N GLN A 611 33.54 -11.53 -7.74
CA GLN A 611 33.86 -12.69 -6.89
C GLN A 611 35.01 -13.54 -7.47
N ARG A 612 35.10 -13.68 -8.80
CA ARG A 612 36.23 -14.33 -9.47
C ARG A 612 37.54 -13.56 -9.32
N ARG A 613 37.50 -12.22 -9.39
CA ARG A 613 38.69 -11.36 -9.16
C ARG A 613 39.16 -11.42 -7.69
N VAL A 614 38.22 -11.43 -6.74
CA VAL A 614 38.52 -11.67 -5.32
C VAL A 614 39.22 -13.03 -5.15
N GLN A 615 38.64 -14.10 -5.69
CA GLN A 615 39.20 -15.45 -5.58
C GLN A 615 40.58 -15.60 -6.26
N ALA A 616 40.79 -14.94 -7.41
CA ALA A 616 42.09 -14.92 -8.08
C ALA A 616 43.15 -14.17 -7.23
N SER A 617 42.80 -13.01 -6.66
CA SER A 617 43.70 -12.24 -5.79
C SER A 617 44.01 -12.96 -4.47
N LEU A 618 43.13 -13.84 -3.98
CA LEU A 618 43.42 -14.73 -2.86
C LEU A 618 44.47 -15.79 -3.25
N GLN A 619 44.28 -16.47 -4.39
CA GLN A 619 45.19 -17.52 -4.87
C GLN A 619 46.56 -16.99 -5.31
N GLU A 620 46.61 -15.78 -5.87
CA GLU A 620 47.86 -15.09 -6.20
C GLU A 620 48.67 -14.78 -4.94
N GLN A 621 48.00 -14.34 -3.85
CA GLN A 621 48.67 -14.13 -2.57
C GLN A 621 49.25 -15.42 -1.99
N GLU A 622 48.54 -16.55 -2.07
CA GLU A 622 49.05 -17.84 -1.55
C GLU A 622 50.39 -18.22 -2.23
N GLN A 623 50.47 -18.05 -3.55
CA GLN A 623 51.69 -18.29 -4.34
C GLN A 623 52.79 -17.27 -4.02
N LEU A 624 52.43 -15.99 -3.95
CA LEU A 624 53.37 -14.90 -3.65
C LEU A 624 53.96 -15.01 -2.24
N VAL A 625 53.17 -15.41 -1.24
CA VAL A 625 53.63 -15.69 0.12
C VAL A 625 54.63 -16.86 0.15
N ALA A 626 54.37 -17.92 -0.62
CA ALA A 626 55.30 -19.05 -0.72
C ALA A 626 56.64 -18.65 -1.36
N GLU A 627 56.63 -17.93 -2.49
CA GLU A 627 57.84 -17.36 -3.12
C GLU A 627 58.62 -16.49 -2.13
N ILE A 628 57.94 -15.62 -1.38
CA ILE A 628 58.56 -14.72 -0.39
C ILE A 628 59.20 -15.49 0.77
N GLN A 629 58.54 -16.54 1.29
CA GLN A 629 59.07 -17.32 2.40
C GLN A 629 60.30 -18.14 1.99
N GLU A 630 60.29 -18.74 0.80
CA GLU A 630 61.45 -19.47 0.25
C GLU A 630 62.64 -18.54 0.01
N GLN A 631 62.43 -17.43 -0.68
CA GLN A 631 63.49 -16.46 -0.99
C GLN A 631 63.99 -15.72 0.27
N HIS A 632 63.14 -15.49 1.27
CA HIS A 632 63.57 -14.99 2.57
C HIS A 632 64.43 -16.00 3.32
N ALA A 633 64.12 -17.31 3.24
CA ALA A 633 64.95 -18.34 3.85
C ALA A 633 66.34 -18.43 3.18
N GLU A 634 66.44 -18.21 1.86
CA GLU A 634 67.71 -18.06 1.15
C GLU A 634 68.48 -16.81 1.59
N PHE A 635 67.87 -15.63 1.52
CA PHE A 635 68.47 -14.37 1.96
C PHE A 635 68.94 -14.41 3.43
N SER A 636 68.21 -15.12 4.31
CA SER A 636 68.59 -15.31 5.72
C SER A 636 69.86 -16.15 5.88
N ARG A 637 70.05 -17.18 5.04
CA ARG A 637 71.26 -18.01 5.01
C ARG A 637 72.47 -17.23 4.48
N GLU A 638 72.26 -16.43 3.45
CA GLU A 638 73.31 -15.58 2.85
C GLU A 638 73.76 -14.45 3.77
N SER A 639 72.83 -13.79 4.45
CA SER A 639 73.07 -12.55 5.19
C SER A 639 73.53 -12.73 6.63
N GLY A 640 73.60 -13.98 7.12
CA GLY A 640 73.92 -14.29 8.52
C GLY A 640 72.96 -13.62 9.52
N ALA A 641 71.67 -13.52 9.16
CA ALA A 641 70.69 -12.61 9.79
C ALA A 641 70.18 -13.08 11.18
N GLY A 642 71.10 -13.24 12.14
CA GLY A 642 70.83 -13.63 13.52
C GLY A 642 70.72 -12.45 14.48
N THR A 643 69.50 -12.11 14.88
CA THR A 643 69.18 -11.47 16.19
C THR A 643 69.97 -10.21 16.58
N ASN A 644 70.21 -9.27 15.66
CA ASN A 644 70.71 -7.93 16.05
C ASN A 644 69.57 -7.07 16.64
N SER A 645 69.88 -6.27 17.67
CA SER A 645 68.91 -5.37 18.32
C SER A 645 68.30 -4.34 17.36
N ARG A 646 69.06 -3.92 16.34
CA ARG A 646 68.58 -3.11 15.20
C ARG A 646 67.38 -3.76 14.51
N ASP A 647 67.46 -5.05 14.18
CA ASP A 647 66.42 -5.73 13.40
C ASP A 647 65.15 -5.94 14.23
N ALA A 648 65.29 -6.16 15.55
CA ALA A 648 64.16 -6.22 16.47
C ALA A 648 63.40 -4.88 16.54
N LEU A 649 64.13 -3.75 16.62
CA LEU A 649 63.52 -2.42 16.59
C LEU A 649 62.92 -2.09 15.21
N LEU A 650 63.57 -2.46 14.10
CA LEU A 650 63.01 -2.28 12.76
C LEU A 650 61.68 -3.04 12.59
N LYS A 651 61.57 -4.29 13.06
CA LYS A 651 60.30 -5.04 13.12
C LYS A 651 59.26 -4.32 13.99
N GLN A 652 59.64 -3.85 15.18
CA GLN A 652 58.73 -3.14 16.08
C GLN A 652 58.18 -1.85 15.44
N LEU A 653 59.02 -1.08 14.74
CA LEU A 653 58.61 0.14 14.06
C LEU A 653 57.77 -0.15 12.81
N ALA A 654 58.10 -1.19 12.03
CA ALA A 654 57.27 -1.61 10.90
C ALA A 654 55.86 -1.99 11.36
N ALA A 655 55.74 -2.81 12.41
CA ALA A 655 54.47 -3.20 13.02
C ALA A 655 53.72 -2.01 13.64
N ALA A 656 54.41 -1.07 14.30
CA ALA A 656 53.78 0.13 14.87
C ALA A 656 53.14 1.05 13.82
N TYR A 657 53.71 1.14 12.60
CA TYR A 657 53.06 1.84 11.49
C TYR A 657 51.80 1.11 10.99
N ASP A 658 51.86 -0.22 10.90
CA ASP A 658 50.73 -1.04 10.43
C ASP A 658 49.57 -0.93 11.44
N VAL A 659 49.87 -1.00 12.74
CA VAL A 659 48.92 -0.76 13.84
C VAL A 659 48.43 0.69 13.86
N PHE A 660 49.27 1.71 13.64
CA PHE A 660 48.83 3.11 13.49
C PHE A 660 47.79 3.27 12.39
N THR A 661 48.01 2.63 11.24
CA THR A 661 47.10 2.70 10.09
C THR A 661 45.78 2.00 10.38
N GLU A 662 45.83 0.84 11.04
CA GLU A 662 44.63 0.13 11.50
C GLU A 662 43.83 0.95 12.53
N LEU A 663 44.50 1.45 13.57
CA LEU A 663 43.88 2.29 14.61
C LEU A 663 43.26 3.56 14.02
N GLN A 664 43.95 4.24 13.09
CA GLN A 664 43.38 5.46 12.47
C GLN A 664 42.09 5.17 11.71
N ASN A 665 41.97 4.01 11.07
CA ASN A 665 40.74 3.60 10.38
C ASN A 665 39.66 3.21 11.38
N ASN A 666 39.98 2.33 12.34
CA ASN A 666 39.07 1.83 13.37
C ASN A 666 38.48 2.97 14.23
N LEU A 667 39.28 3.99 14.56
CA LEU A 667 38.86 5.16 15.33
C LEU A 667 37.96 6.11 14.52
N LYS A 668 38.25 6.32 13.24
CA LYS A 668 37.36 7.09 12.34
C LYS A 668 36.02 6.38 12.16
N GLU A 669 36.03 5.05 12.07
CA GLU A 669 34.81 4.24 11.98
C GLU A 669 34.01 4.25 13.30
N GLY A 670 34.67 4.14 14.46
CA GLY A 670 34.03 4.31 15.77
C GLY A 670 33.41 5.69 15.97
N SER A 671 34.12 6.76 15.57
CA SER A 671 33.60 8.13 15.59
C SER A 671 32.39 8.28 14.66
N LYS A 672 32.42 7.71 13.44
CA LYS A 672 31.25 7.67 12.55
C LYS A 672 30.09 6.92 13.21
N PHE A 673 30.32 5.71 13.74
CA PHE A 673 29.32 4.89 14.41
C PHE A 673 28.61 5.65 15.54
N TYR A 674 29.36 6.33 16.41
CA TYR A 674 28.74 7.10 17.51
C TYR A 674 27.99 8.36 17.03
N ASN A 675 28.29 8.89 15.85
CA ASN A 675 27.51 9.97 15.23
C ASN A 675 26.23 9.43 14.57
N ASP A 676 26.32 8.36 13.77
CA ASP A 676 25.17 7.65 13.18
C ASP A 676 24.17 7.21 14.27
N LEU A 677 24.68 6.66 15.39
CA LEU A 677 23.88 6.24 16.54
C LEU A 677 23.20 7.44 17.24
N THR A 678 23.84 8.61 17.28
CA THR A 678 23.26 9.81 17.88
C THR A 678 22.02 10.27 17.10
N GLU A 679 22.07 10.25 15.77
CA GLU A 679 20.89 10.60 14.95
C GLU A 679 19.72 9.63 15.21
N LEU A 680 19.98 8.32 15.26
CA LEU A 680 18.97 7.32 15.57
C LEU A 680 18.37 7.49 16.97
N LEU A 681 19.20 7.74 17.98
CA LEU A 681 18.75 7.93 19.35
C LEU A 681 17.94 9.23 19.52
N ILE A 682 18.28 10.31 18.80
CA ILE A 682 17.46 11.54 18.76
C ILE A 682 16.10 11.25 18.10
N ILE A 683 16.06 10.55 16.96
CA ILE A 683 14.81 10.17 16.30
C ILE A 683 13.94 9.28 17.21
N PHE A 684 14.56 8.40 18.00
CA PHE A 684 13.90 7.53 18.96
C PHE A 684 13.38 8.29 20.20
N GLN A 685 14.19 9.18 20.77
CA GLN A 685 13.82 10.07 21.88
C GLN A 685 12.65 10.98 21.50
N ASN A 686 12.65 11.56 20.29
CA ASN A 686 11.54 12.38 19.80
C ASN A 686 10.22 11.60 19.74
N LYS A 687 10.22 10.37 19.18
CA LYS A 687 9.02 9.50 19.15
C LYS A 687 8.49 9.17 20.54
N ILE A 688 9.37 9.01 21.53
CA ILE A 688 9.00 8.78 22.93
C ILE A 688 8.44 10.06 23.56
N SER A 689 9.02 11.22 23.27
CA SER A 689 8.52 12.53 23.70
C SER A 689 7.12 12.80 23.17
N ASP A 690 6.87 12.57 21.87
CA ASP A 690 5.56 12.68 21.23
C ASP A 690 4.52 11.75 21.87
N TYR A 691 4.89 10.48 22.12
CA TYR A 691 4.05 9.53 22.85
C TYR A 691 3.70 10.04 24.25
N CYS A 692 4.70 10.46 25.04
CA CYS A 692 4.48 10.95 26.40
C CYS A 692 3.67 12.25 26.43
N PHE A 693 3.82 13.12 25.44
CA PHE A 693 3.02 14.34 25.28
C PHE A 693 1.55 14.02 24.96
N ALA A 694 1.29 13.10 24.02
CA ALA A 694 -0.06 12.65 23.71
C ALA A 694 -0.73 12.00 24.94
N ARG A 695 0.01 11.14 25.67
CA ARG A 695 -0.45 10.52 26.91
C ARG A 695 -0.70 11.52 28.04
N LYS A 696 0.08 12.59 28.11
CA LYS A 696 -0.13 13.71 29.05
C LYS A 696 -1.39 14.51 28.70
N THR A 697 -1.63 14.79 27.42
CA THR A 697 -2.86 15.46 26.95
C THR A 697 -4.11 14.63 27.28
N GLU A 698 -4.09 13.34 26.96
CA GLU A 698 -5.16 12.37 27.29
C GLU A 698 -5.34 12.19 28.82
N LYS A 699 -4.28 12.40 29.62
CA LYS A 699 -4.34 12.49 31.10
C LYS A 699 -5.05 13.76 31.57
N GLU A 700 -4.71 14.91 31.02
CA GLU A 700 -5.26 16.21 31.43
C GLU A 700 -6.75 16.33 31.06
N GLU A 701 -7.15 15.79 29.90
CA GLU A 701 -8.56 15.67 29.50
C GLU A 701 -9.36 14.77 30.45
N LEU A 702 -8.91 13.54 30.71
CA LEU A 702 -9.63 12.63 31.62
C LEU A 702 -9.67 13.17 33.06
N MET A 703 -8.60 13.84 33.54
CA MET A 703 -8.59 14.49 34.85
C MET A 703 -9.61 15.63 34.94
N LYS A 704 -9.81 16.40 33.86
CA LYS A 704 -10.83 17.47 33.78
C LYS A 704 -12.24 16.90 33.83
N ASP A 705 -12.49 15.78 33.16
CA ASP A 705 -13.80 15.10 33.19
C ASP A 705 -14.08 14.49 34.58
N LEU A 706 -13.10 13.83 35.20
CA LEU A 706 -13.22 13.32 36.57
C LEU A 706 -13.47 14.44 37.60
N THR A 707 -12.81 15.59 37.44
CA THR A 707 -12.99 16.77 38.31
C THR A 707 -14.34 17.44 38.10
N SER A 708 -14.83 17.53 36.86
CA SER A 708 -16.13 18.14 36.55
C SER A 708 -17.32 17.23 36.94
N ALA A 709 -17.17 15.91 36.83
CA ALA A 709 -18.13 14.94 37.37
C ALA A 709 -18.19 14.98 38.91
N THR A 710 -17.03 15.13 39.57
CA THR A 710 -16.95 15.22 41.04
C THR A 710 -17.58 16.51 41.57
N SER A 711 -17.29 17.66 40.96
CA SER A 711 -17.86 18.95 41.37
C SER A 711 -19.37 19.07 41.11
N ARG A 712 -19.92 18.39 40.09
CA ARG A 712 -21.37 18.22 39.90
C ARG A 712 -22.06 17.35 40.96
N SER A 713 -21.30 16.55 41.71
CA SER A 713 -21.84 15.65 42.75
C SER A 713 -21.94 16.32 44.13
N ALA A 714 -21.52 17.59 44.27
CA ALA A 714 -21.43 18.30 45.55
C ALA A 714 -22.63 19.24 45.79
N VAL A 715 -23.86 18.69 45.81
CA VAL A 715 -25.05 19.40 46.32
C VAL A 715 -25.48 18.74 47.64
N PRO A 716 -25.36 19.43 48.79
CA PRO A 716 -25.90 18.91 50.05
C PRO A 716 -27.41 18.76 49.97
N ALA A 717 -27.95 17.63 50.41
CA ALA A 717 -29.39 17.44 50.51
C ALA A 717 -30.00 18.43 51.51
N THR A 718 -30.95 19.25 51.08
CA THR A 718 -31.68 20.17 51.96
C THR A 718 -32.59 19.39 52.91
N PRO A 719 -32.60 19.69 54.22
CA PRO A 719 -33.46 19.00 55.17
C PRO A 719 -34.92 19.39 54.97
N SER A 720 -35.82 18.40 55.03
CA SER A 720 -37.25 18.58 54.82
C SER A 720 -37.91 19.35 55.97
N ILE A 721 -38.69 20.38 55.65
CA ILE A 721 -39.51 21.13 56.62
C ILE A 721 -40.97 20.71 56.47
N PRO A 722 -41.71 20.36 57.55
CA PRO A 722 -43.13 20.02 57.48
C PRO A 722 -44.03 21.19 57.08
N GLN A 723 -45.12 20.91 56.36
CA GLN A 723 -46.13 21.90 55.99
C GLN A 723 -47.14 22.12 57.13
N HIS A 724 -47.49 23.37 57.44
CA HIS A 724 -48.78 23.73 58.06
C HIS A 724 -49.06 25.25 57.96
N HIS A 725 -50.13 25.62 57.22
CA HIS A 725 -50.84 26.91 57.24
C HIS A 725 -50.07 28.22 56.91
N SER A 726 -50.69 29.33 56.48
CA SER A 726 -51.92 29.54 55.69
C SER A 726 -52.02 31.00 55.19
N ASP A 727 -52.50 31.18 53.95
CA ASP A 727 -53.21 32.37 53.42
C ASP A 727 -52.52 33.74 53.17
N ALA A 728 -53.10 34.40 52.15
CA ALA A 728 -53.27 35.85 51.95
C ALA A 728 -52.13 36.76 51.40
N SER A 729 -52.13 36.85 50.05
CA SER A 729 -52.34 38.10 49.27
C SER A 729 -51.18 38.95 48.71
N ASN A 730 -51.31 39.23 47.40
CA ASN A 730 -50.95 40.41 46.56
C ASN A 730 -49.83 41.37 47.06
N PHE A 731 -48.88 41.79 46.21
CA PHE A 731 -49.13 42.65 45.03
C PHE A 731 -48.03 42.57 43.94
N SER A 732 -48.04 43.48 42.95
CA SER A 732 -47.23 43.45 41.72
C SER A 732 -46.63 44.82 41.36
N ALA A 733 -45.57 44.81 40.53
CA ALA A 733 -44.95 45.97 39.83
C ALA A 733 -44.18 47.01 40.72
N THR A 734 -43.31 47.92 40.24
CA THR A 734 -42.90 48.30 38.86
C THR A 734 -41.48 48.96 38.78
N SER A 735 -40.71 48.67 37.72
CA SER A 735 -39.79 49.52 36.89
C SER A 735 -38.85 50.64 37.41
N ALA A 736 -37.72 50.79 36.67
CA ALA A 736 -36.79 51.94 36.51
C ALA A 736 -35.77 52.21 37.64
N GLY A 737 -34.50 52.58 37.41
CA GLY A 737 -33.68 52.81 36.19
C GLY A 737 -32.29 53.42 36.57
N SER A 738 -31.32 53.75 35.72
CA SER A 738 -31.01 53.41 34.30
C SER A 738 -29.71 54.14 33.85
N GLY A 739 -28.72 53.46 33.19
CA GLY A 739 -27.50 54.12 32.65
C GLY A 739 -26.49 53.17 31.97
N GLN A 740 -25.87 53.60 30.85
CA GLN A 740 -24.88 52.87 30.01
C GLN A 740 -23.99 53.90 29.25
N PRO A 741 -22.93 53.58 28.45
CA PRO A 741 -22.72 52.47 27.46
C PRO A 741 -21.60 51.49 27.93
N SER A 742 -20.86 50.67 27.15
CA SER A 742 -20.71 50.26 25.71
C SER A 742 -20.08 48.84 25.71
N ALA A 743 -20.14 47.93 24.71
CA ALA A 743 -20.30 47.91 23.24
C ALA A 743 -18.99 48.06 22.42
N PRO A 744 -18.78 47.33 21.29
CA PRO A 744 -19.60 46.29 20.63
C PRO A 744 -19.01 44.85 20.80
N GLY A 745 -19.55 43.75 20.24
CA GLY A 745 -20.74 43.52 19.39
C GLY A 745 -21.08 42.02 19.26
N ASN A 746 -22.29 41.69 18.78
CA ASN A 746 -22.88 40.33 18.70
C ASN A 746 -23.03 39.88 17.22
N VAL A 747 -23.24 38.61 16.81
CA VAL A 747 -24.52 37.83 16.69
C VAL A 747 -24.24 36.51 15.91
N PRO A 748 -25.19 35.55 15.72
CA PRO A 748 -26.20 34.97 16.62
C PRO A 748 -26.23 33.41 16.62
N TYR A 749 -26.98 32.80 17.55
CA TYR A 749 -27.40 31.39 17.49
C TYR A 749 -28.79 31.25 16.83
N PRO A 750 -29.06 30.16 16.08
CA PRO A 750 -30.42 29.68 15.83
C PRO A 750 -30.90 28.67 16.89
N THR A 751 -32.21 28.61 17.08
CA THR A 751 -32.97 27.85 18.08
C THR A 751 -32.88 26.32 17.98
N GLN A 752 -33.13 25.64 19.10
CA GLN A 752 -33.29 24.19 19.20
C GLN A 752 -34.53 23.66 18.43
N ILE A 753 -34.45 22.39 18.01
CA ILE A 753 -35.58 21.54 17.62
C ILE A 753 -35.45 20.22 18.42
N PRO A 754 -36.53 19.65 19.00
CA PRO A 754 -36.45 18.48 19.86
C PRO A 754 -36.29 17.14 19.10
N ASN A 755 -36.04 16.07 19.86
CA ASN A 755 -35.76 14.69 19.44
C ASN A 755 -34.43 14.46 18.68
N MET A 756 -33.36 14.21 19.45
CA MET A 756 -32.21 13.43 18.99
C MET A 756 -32.16 12.11 19.78
N PRO A 757 -31.99 10.94 19.13
CA PRO A 757 -31.92 9.66 19.84
C PRO A 757 -30.61 9.50 20.63
N ILE A 758 -30.69 8.66 21.68
CA ILE A 758 -29.57 8.33 22.57
C ILE A 758 -28.45 7.64 21.76
N PRO A 759 -27.18 8.06 21.89
CA PRO A 759 -26.06 7.31 21.32
C PRO A 759 -25.89 5.99 22.10
N TYR A 760 -26.16 4.86 21.43
CA TYR A 760 -25.82 3.54 21.96
C TYR A 760 -24.29 3.41 22.11
N GLY A 761 -23.86 2.69 23.15
CA GLY A 761 -22.47 2.71 23.62
C GLY A 761 -21.44 2.27 22.57
N ALA A 762 -20.31 2.97 22.53
CA ALA A 762 -19.17 2.60 21.71
C ALA A 762 -18.52 1.30 22.22
N SER A 763 -18.42 0.28 21.36
CA SER A 763 -17.64 -0.93 21.63
C SER A 763 -16.14 -0.59 21.64
N SER A 764 -15.53 -0.59 22.81
CA SER A 764 -14.15 -0.14 23.03
C SER A 764 -13.09 -1.16 22.58
N GLN A 765 -12.88 -1.28 21.27
CA GLN A 765 -11.72 -1.98 20.69
C GLN A 765 -11.32 -1.33 19.34
N ALA A 766 -10.41 -0.36 19.42
CA ALA A 766 -9.60 0.08 18.29
C ALA A 766 -8.15 -0.36 18.54
N PRO A 767 -7.49 -1.07 17.62
CA PRO A 767 -6.08 -1.41 17.78
C PRO A 767 -5.21 -0.15 17.61
N TYR A 768 -4.29 0.08 18.54
CA TYR A 768 -3.20 1.03 18.34
C TYR A 768 -2.24 0.44 17.28
N PRO A 769 -1.61 1.27 16.43
CA PRO A 769 -0.73 0.76 15.38
C PRO A 769 0.54 0.12 15.96
N THR A 770 0.76 -1.15 15.65
CA THR A 770 1.99 -1.87 16.01
C THR A 770 3.17 -1.29 15.21
N TYR A 771 4.19 -0.79 15.91
CA TYR A 771 5.39 -0.23 15.29
C TYR A 771 6.33 -1.34 14.80
N MET A 772 6.53 -1.45 13.48
CA MET A 772 7.72 -2.10 12.93
C MET A 772 8.92 -1.15 13.05
N PRO A 773 10.09 -1.63 13.53
CA PRO A 773 11.30 -0.82 13.53
C PRO A 773 11.82 -0.62 12.09
N PRO A 774 12.53 0.49 11.80
CA PRO A 774 13.32 0.59 10.57
C PRO A 774 14.42 -0.49 10.55
N PRO A 775 14.99 -0.80 9.38
CA PRO A 775 16.21 -1.60 9.33
C PRO A 775 17.30 -0.92 10.17
N MET A 776 17.94 -1.70 11.04
CA MET A 776 19.13 -1.27 11.77
C MET A 776 20.23 -0.90 10.76
N PRO A 777 21.13 0.05 11.05
CA PRO A 777 22.32 0.22 10.25
C PRO A 777 23.09 -1.10 10.21
N GLN A 778 23.20 -1.70 9.03
CA GLN A 778 24.22 -2.68 8.72
C GLN A 778 25.55 -1.95 8.46
N CYS A 779 25.95 -1.09 9.41
CA CYS A 779 27.30 -0.56 9.44
C CYS A 779 28.25 -1.71 9.79
N PHE A 780 29.38 -1.74 9.09
CA PHE A 780 30.41 -2.74 9.22
C PHE A 780 30.89 -2.82 10.69
N ASN A 781 31.11 -4.04 11.19
CA ASN A 781 31.80 -4.24 12.46
C ASN A 781 33.28 -4.50 12.17
N PRO A 782 34.19 -3.53 12.37
CA PRO A 782 35.61 -3.71 12.05
C PRO A 782 36.35 -4.74 12.93
N TYR A 783 35.68 -5.35 13.92
CA TYR A 783 36.27 -6.31 14.87
C TYR A 783 35.82 -7.76 14.67
N ALA A 784 35.39 -8.14 13.45
CA ALA A 784 34.92 -9.49 13.12
C ALA A 784 35.99 -10.61 13.27
N THR A 785 37.25 -10.26 13.49
CA THR A 785 38.39 -11.19 13.59
C THR A 785 38.58 -11.84 14.97
N LEU A 786 37.71 -11.58 15.94
CA LEU A 786 37.76 -12.22 17.27
C LEU A 786 36.88 -13.49 17.33
N PRO A 787 37.40 -14.64 17.83
CA PRO A 787 36.66 -15.90 17.84
C PRO A 787 35.50 -15.89 18.85
N TYR A 788 34.28 -15.94 18.34
CA TYR A 788 33.05 -15.99 19.14
C TYR A 788 32.89 -17.34 19.89
N PRO A 789 32.60 -17.35 21.21
CA PRO A 789 32.23 -18.56 21.92
C PRO A 789 30.75 -18.90 21.70
N GLY A 790 30.46 -19.88 20.84
CA GLY A 790 29.18 -20.61 20.80
C GLY A 790 27.99 -19.86 20.18
N ALA A 791 27.58 -20.28 18.97
CA ALA A 791 26.34 -19.82 18.37
C ALA A 791 25.11 -20.37 19.12
N TYR A 792 24.29 -19.49 19.69
CA TYR A 792 22.99 -19.85 20.25
C TYR A 792 21.92 -19.92 19.15
N GLN A 793 21.27 -21.08 19.01
CA GLN A 793 20.07 -21.21 18.18
C GLN A 793 18.87 -20.56 18.90
N PHE A 794 18.08 -19.78 18.17
CA PHE A 794 16.79 -19.28 18.66
C PHE A 794 15.78 -20.43 18.82
N PRO A 795 15.11 -20.56 19.97
CA PRO A 795 13.91 -21.38 20.08
C PRO A 795 12.77 -20.77 19.25
N GLN A 796 12.16 -21.56 18.37
CA GLN A 796 10.91 -21.20 17.71
C GLN A 796 9.80 -21.04 18.77
N GLY A 797 9.10 -19.91 18.75
CA GLY A 797 7.94 -19.67 19.63
C GLY A 797 6.78 -20.61 19.30
N PRO A 798 6.00 -21.07 20.29
CA PRO A 798 4.93 -22.04 20.05
C PRO A 798 3.79 -21.43 19.23
N GLN A 799 3.34 -22.14 18.18
CA GLN A 799 2.08 -21.80 17.52
C GLN A 799 0.89 -21.98 18.48
N TYR A 800 -0.10 -21.09 18.35
CA TYR A 800 -1.38 -21.22 19.04
C TYR A 800 -2.20 -22.36 18.42
N GLY A 801 -2.07 -23.56 18.98
CA GLY A 801 -2.91 -24.71 18.66
C GLY A 801 -4.38 -24.48 19.03
N THR A 802 -5.29 -24.90 18.16
CA THR A 802 -6.73 -24.83 18.39
C THR A 802 -7.20 -25.85 19.43
N TRP A 803 -8.17 -25.46 20.26
CA TRP A 803 -8.81 -26.35 21.24
C TRP A 803 -9.78 -27.34 20.56
N PRO A 804 -9.63 -28.66 20.75
CA PRO A 804 -10.65 -29.64 20.37
C PRO A 804 -11.66 -29.84 21.52
N GLY A 805 -12.95 -29.89 21.19
CA GLY A 805 -14.02 -30.22 22.14
C GLY A 805 -14.18 -31.74 22.36
N PRO A 806 -14.67 -32.19 23.53
CA PRO A 806 -14.81 -33.62 23.82
C PRO A 806 -16.09 -34.22 23.21
N GLY A 807 -15.93 -35.23 22.36
CA GLY A 807 -17.01 -36.07 21.84
C GLY A 807 -16.48 -37.44 21.42
N GLY A 808 -16.80 -38.48 22.18
CA GLY A 808 -16.20 -39.81 22.01
C GLY A 808 -17.09 -40.82 21.28
N SER A 809 -16.47 -41.73 20.52
CA SER A 809 -17.06 -42.98 20.05
C SER A 809 -15.97 -44.05 19.86
N TYR A 810 -16.33 -45.33 19.97
CA TYR A 810 -15.38 -46.45 20.01
C TYR A 810 -14.94 -46.92 18.60
N PRO A 811 -13.70 -47.42 18.43
CA PRO A 811 -13.24 -48.04 17.19
C PRO A 811 -13.71 -49.50 17.05
N GLY A 812 -14.12 -49.90 15.84
CA GLY A 812 -14.37 -51.28 15.45
C GLY A 812 -13.18 -51.89 14.67
N TYR A 813 -12.99 -53.20 14.78
CA TYR A 813 -11.93 -53.94 14.06
C TYR A 813 -12.30 -54.20 12.57
N PRO A 814 -11.30 -54.42 11.68
CA PRO A 814 -11.50 -54.50 10.23
C PRO A 814 -11.89 -55.91 9.73
N GLN A 815 -12.40 -55.97 8.49
CA GLN A 815 -12.38 -57.17 7.65
C GLN A 815 -11.82 -56.88 6.25
N GLN A 816 -11.32 -57.94 5.61
CA GLN A 816 -10.74 -57.93 4.26
C GLN A 816 -11.82 -58.14 3.16
N PRO A 817 -11.54 -57.75 1.90
CA PRO A 817 -12.50 -57.82 0.81
C PRO A 817 -12.51 -59.17 0.09
N PRO A 818 -13.61 -59.51 -0.60
CA PRO A 818 -13.62 -60.45 -1.72
C PRO A 818 -14.13 -59.83 -3.03
N GLN A 819 -13.27 -59.90 -4.06
CA GLN A 819 -13.54 -59.71 -5.52
C GLN A 819 -14.10 -58.35 -5.98
#